data_AF-A0A1X6PG95-F1
#
_entry.id   AF-A0A1X6PG95-F1
#
_cell.length_a   1.000
_cell.length_b   1.000
_cell.length_c   1.000
_cell.angle_alpha   90.00
_cell.angle_beta   90.00
_cell.angle_gamma   90.00
#
_symmetry.space_group_name_H-M   'P 1'
#
loop_
_entity.id
_entity.type
_entity.pdbx_description
1 polymer ?
#
loop_
_entity_poly.entity_id
_entity_poly.type
_entity_poly.pdbx_seq_one_letter_code
_entity_poly.pdbx_strand_id
1 'polypeptide(L)'
;MDATSPSSGQRTARSRGSGSSSRDAEAVELEQDLKVVAREDDQAQRCLVEARAAMSDAVRDGLPVDDLKKGVALAEAQLNVAAARRFYIREQQSPTAGGGTLLASLRQNLSSAIGLLNKAQLAVAPSLSHLPGDETSLMLVVDACAASDQTAEKGGKRGPSCLPSAYYDPTPDGRLHKALLPSPADYEAHGTKLPDMSKWVLYKLNLGDVPEDMVGKKRSRDDTSFGGRITNFYKHHAEHVELQPTVEEMHLPSAFVTVRSKSDCVGGALLPSTTGGVGSQPATFVPLRVREYKRSSRACSDALPQAFALGTSIAVSLLQGGVPPSQVIVPVDVTNGRSMQFGAVYIACGSMPLCWTLSKELDLSVRRDVIEAHLHLCKVKEHMGTMVQGLRQRGYQVKQATPGLSSISRGIWSKPDCLTNKVYPELPLEASLHHVLSVLTALDRAGVHDCVCYPMGFAQATKPWSLETSWYAFFPDLTFISDDNPTSFTKKVPDGPTGVLFSAAFRAAVAMIHGAGVVHGDMYMSNVLWHKPADGCVQVKIIDWDTCFLIEDGIPDAWEKVWRTKSKTRGRYSRSKDFRELDLFMVRVVEWATSCEYGTLGRQLWGRLASAASAGASNACFRDIQELYLQECFNEELGFSA
;
A
#
# COMPACT_ATOMS: atom_id res chain seq x y z
N MET A 1 84.41 7.74 46.76
CA MET A 1 84.10 6.34 46.44
C MET A 1 82.59 6.20 46.44
N ASP A 2 82.01 6.16 45.25
CA ASP A 2 80.85 5.37 44.76
C ASP A 2 79.68 5.07 45.73
N ALA A 3 78.40 5.11 45.36
CA ALA A 3 77.70 5.43 44.12
C ALA A 3 76.17 5.52 44.38
N THR A 4 75.50 6.33 43.53
CA THR A 4 74.11 6.21 43.00
C THR A 4 72.84 6.32 43.89
N SER A 5 72.17 7.47 43.68
CA SER A 5 70.77 7.71 43.25
C SER A 5 69.57 7.40 44.17
N PRO A 6 68.68 8.41 44.43
CA PRO A 6 67.46 8.24 45.23
C PRO A 6 66.21 7.97 44.36
N SER A 7 65.35 7.06 44.84
CA SER A 7 64.06 6.70 44.25
C SER A 7 62.95 7.68 44.65
N SER A 8 62.27 8.23 43.65
CA SER A 8 61.14 9.15 43.80
C SER A 8 59.79 8.48 43.49
N GLY A 9 58.76 8.88 44.25
CA GLY A 9 57.40 9.07 43.75
C GLY A 9 56.48 7.85 43.64
N GLN A 10 55.74 7.53 44.72
CA GLN A 10 54.48 6.80 44.62
C GLN A 10 53.35 7.73 44.12
N ARG A 11 52.90 7.52 42.88
CA ARG A 11 51.54 7.86 42.42
C ARG A 11 50.95 6.62 41.77
N THR A 12 49.84 6.14 42.32
CA THR A 12 49.03 5.03 41.83
C THR A 12 48.47 5.33 40.43
N ALA A 13 48.88 4.57 39.42
CA ALA A 13 48.28 4.55 38.09
C ALA A 13 47.23 3.43 38.00
N ARG A 14 45.96 3.81 37.82
CA ARG A 14 44.87 2.92 37.37
C ARG A 14 45.08 2.58 35.90
N SER A 15 45.09 1.30 35.55
CA SER A 15 45.06 0.85 34.15
C SER A 15 43.69 1.15 33.53
N ARG A 16 43.70 1.87 32.40
CA ARG A 16 42.58 1.97 31.46
C ARG A 16 42.77 0.88 30.40
N GLY A 17 42.00 -0.21 30.50
CA GLY A 17 41.80 -1.15 29.42
C GLY A 17 40.48 -0.82 28.71
N SER A 18 40.55 -0.26 27.50
CA SER A 18 39.39 -0.03 26.64
C SER A 18 39.87 0.12 25.19
N GLY A 19 39.43 -0.77 24.29
CA GLY A 19 39.65 -0.58 22.85
C GLY A 19 39.51 -1.74 21.85
N SER A 20 39.11 -2.99 22.18
CA SER A 20 39.10 -4.08 21.17
C SER A 20 37.72 -4.51 20.61
N SER A 21 36.59 -4.29 21.29
CA SER A 21 35.35 -5.03 20.94
C SER A 21 34.66 -4.64 19.62
N SER A 22 34.82 -3.43 19.09
CA SER A 22 34.12 -3.03 17.84
C SER A 22 34.88 -3.44 16.57
N ARG A 23 36.22 -3.39 16.60
CA ARG A 23 37.07 -3.81 15.47
C ARG A 23 37.06 -5.32 15.31
N ASP A 24 36.97 -6.05 16.42
CA ASP A 24 36.86 -7.51 16.40
C ASP A 24 35.50 -7.95 15.80
N ALA A 25 34.42 -7.21 16.02
CA ALA A 25 33.10 -7.51 15.44
C ALA A 25 33.02 -7.21 13.93
N GLU A 26 33.58 -6.08 13.48
CA GLU A 26 33.64 -5.70 12.06
C GLU A 26 34.53 -6.64 11.24
N ALA A 27 35.65 -7.10 11.82
CA ALA A 27 36.50 -8.11 11.21
C ALA A 27 35.80 -9.46 11.05
N VAL A 28 35.01 -9.88 12.05
CA VAL A 28 34.21 -11.12 12.00
C VAL A 28 33.10 -11.04 10.94
N GLU A 29 32.44 -9.90 10.79
CA GLU A 29 31.41 -9.67 9.77
C GLU A 29 31.99 -9.72 8.35
N LEU A 30 33.13 -9.05 8.11
CA LEU A 30 33.83 -9.09 6.82
C LEU A 30 34.35 -10.50 6.47
N GLU A 31 34.78 -11.28 7.46
CA GLU A 31 35.19 -12.67 7.24
C GLU A 31 34.01 -13.58 6.87
N GLN A 32 32.84 -13.36 7.49
CA GLN A 32 31.60 -14.05 7.15
C GLN A 32 31.16 -13.70 5.72
N ASP A 33 31.24 -12.42 5.33
CA ASP A 33 30.91 -11.93 4.00
C ASP A 33 31.84 -12.52 2.92
N LEU A 34 33.14 -12.66 3.20
CA LEU A 34 34.07 -13.34 2.28
C LEU A 34 33.72 -14.82 2.08
N LYS A 35 33.26 -15.52 3.11
CA LYS A 35 32.82 -16.92 2.99
C LYS A 35 31.55 -17.04 2.14
N VAL A 36 30.63 -16.10 2.25
CA VAL A 36 29.42 -16.04 1.41
C VAL A 36 29.78 -15.76 -0.05
N VAL A 37 30.62 -14.75 -0.29
CA VAL A 37 31.05 -14.38 -1.65
C VAL A 37 31.89 -15.49 -2.29
N ALA A 38 32.66 -16.26 -1.51
CA ALA A 38 33.35 -17.45 -2.00
C ALA A 38 32.36 -18.51 -2.54
N ARG A 39 31.27 -18.77 -1.80
CA ARG A 39 30.21 -19.70 -2.24
C ARG A 39 29.44 -19.18 -3.45
N GLU A 40 29.12 -17.88 -3.48
CA GLU A 40 28.45 -17.23 -4.61
C GLU A 40 29.30 -17.31 -5.89
N ASP A 41 30.62 -17.13 -5.78
CA ASP A 41 31.58 -17.28 -6.89
C ASP A 41 31.70 -18.73 -7.36
N ASP A 42 31.83 -19.69 -6.44
CA ASP A 42 31.89 -21.12 -6.77
C ASP A 42 30.60 -21.62 -7.44
N GLN A 43 29.45 -21.06 -7.03
CA GLN A 43 28.16 -21.34 -7.64
C GLN A 43 28.06 -20.71 -9.04
N ALA A 44 28.41 -19.43 -9.19
CA ALA A 44 28.39 -18.74 -10.48
C ALA A 44 29.35 -19.41 -11.48
N GLN A 45 30.52 -19.85 -11.02
CA GLN A 45 31.49 -20.57 -11.84
C GLN A 45 30.94 -21.92 -12.33
N ARG A 46 30.25 -22.67 -11.47
CA ARG A 46 29.58 -23.93 -11.86
C ARG A 46 28.47 -23.68 -12.87
N CYS A 47 27.60 -22.70 -12.61
CA CYS A 47 26.54 -22.32 -13.54
C CYS A 47 27.10 -21.89 -14.91
N LEU A 48 28.23 -21.19 -14.95
CA LEU A 48 28.88 -20.78 -16.19
C LEU A 48 29.46 -21.97 -16.96
N VAL A 49 30.09 -22.92 -16.27
CA VAL A 49 30.62 -24.15 -16.87
C VAL A 49 29.48 -24.99 -17.46
N GLU A 50 28.40 -25.17 -16.70
CA GLU A 50 27.20 -25.90 -17.15
C GLU A 50 26.53 -25.22 -18.34
N ALA A 51 26.35 -23.90 -18.30
CA ALA A 51 25.76 -23.13 -19.39
C ALA A 51 26.62 -23.17 -20.67
N ARG A 52 27.95 -23.10 -20.54
CA ARG A 52 28.87 -23.22 -21.68
C ARG A 52 28.94 -24.64 -22.24
N ALA A 53 28.88 -25.66 -21.40
CA ALA A 53 28.79 -27.05 -21.83
C ALA A 53 27.49 -27.31 -22.60
N ALA A 54 26.35 -26.88 -22.06
CA ALA A 54 25.05 -26.98 -22.73
C ALA A 54 25.02 -26.24 -24.07
N MET A 55 25.66 -25.06 -24.16
CA MET A 55 25.80 -24.33 -25.41
C MET A 55 26.69 -25.09 -26.41
N SER A 56 27.81 -25.66 -25.96
CA SER A 56 28.70 -26.45 -26.82
C SER A 56 28.03 -27.73 -27.34
N ASP A 57 27.21 -28.39 -26.52
CA ASP A 57 26.41 -29.54 -26.90
C ASP A 57 25.34 -29.16 -27.93
N ALA A 58 24.62 -28.07 -27.70
CA ALA A 58 23.63 -27.55 -28.65
C ALA A 58 24.24 -27.13 -30.01
N VAL A 59 25.44 -26.55 -30.02
CA VAL A 59 26.16 -26.24 -31.27
C VAL A 59 26.54 -27.52 -32.03
N ARG A 60 27.04 -28.54 -31.32
CA ARG A 60 27.40 -29.84 -31.90
C ARG A 60 26.18 -30.55 -32.50
N ASP A 61 25.04 -30.44 -31.84
CA ASP A 61 23.80 -31.13 -32.19
C ASP A 61 22.90 -30.30 -33.14
N GLY A 62 23.36 -29.12 -33.59
CA GLY A 62 22.66 -28.27 -34.56
C GLY A 62 21.40 -27.57 -34.02
N LEU A 63 21.29 -27.41 -32.70
CA LEU A 63 20.13 -26.84 -32.02
C LEU A 63 20.21 -25.29 -31.93
N PRO A 64 19.07 -24.59 -31.82
CA PRO A 64 19.05 -23.14 -31.60
C PRO A 64 19.75 -22.77 -30.28
N VAL A 65 20.72 -21.86 -30.35
CA VAL A 65 21.57 -21.49 -29.19
C VAL A 65 21.26 -20.13 -28.59
N ASP A 66 20.30 -19.38 -29.11
CA ASP A 66 20.12 -17.98 -28.73
C ASP A 66 19.65 -17.80 -27.28
N ASP A 67 18.84 -18.72 -26.75
CA ASP A 67 18.46 -18.71 -25.34
C ASP A 67 19.58 -19.24 -24.42
N LEU A 68 20.41 -20.15 -24.93
CA LEU A 68 21.62 -20.62 -24.22
C LEU A 68 22.68 -19.51 -24.14
N LYS A 69 22.83 -18.67 -25.17
CA LYS A 69 23.71 -17.49 -25.16
C LYS A 69 23.28 -16.49 -24.08
N LYS A 70 21.97 -16.27 -23.91
CA LYS A 70 21.44 -15.42 -22.83
C LYS A 70 21.72 -16.03 -21.46
N GLY A 71 21.57 -17.35 -21.31
CA GLY A 71 21.93 -18.08 -20.09
C GLY A 71 23.43 -17.99 -19.74
N VAL A 72 24.31 -18.09 -20.74
CA VAL A 72 25.76 -17.87 -20.58
C VAL A 72 26.04 -16.42 -20.15
N ALA A 73 25.45 -15.43 -20.81
CA ALA A 73 25.63 -14.02 -20.46
C ALA A 73 25.15 -13.70 -19.02
N LEU A 74 24.07 -14.33 -18.58
CA LEU A 74 23.59 -14.23 -17.20
C LEU A 74 24.58 -14.83 -16.20
N ALA A 75 25.09 -16.02 -16.46
CA ALA A 75 26.08 -16.67 -15.60
C ALA A 75 27.41 -15.87 -15.55
N GLU A 76 27.86 -15.30 -16.67
CA GLU A 76 29.02 -14.40 -16.72
C GLU A 76 28.80 -13.12 -15.90
N ALA A 77 27.60 -12.53 -15.98
CA ALA A 77 27.27 -11.35 -15.20
C ALA A 77 27.22 -11.64 -13.69
N GLN A 78 26.71 -12.81 -13.29
CA GLN A 78 26.73 -13.27 -11.89
C GLN A 78 28.16 -13.44 -11.37
N LEU A 79 29.03 -14.05 -12.17
CA LEU A 79 30.45 -14.23 -11.83
C LEU A 79 31.17 -12.87 -11.69
N ASN A 80 30.89 -11.92 -12.59
CA ASN A 80 31.45 -10.57 -12.52
C ASN A 80 31.03 -9.81 -11.26
N VAL A 81 29.77 -9.98 -10.81
CA VAL A 81 29.30 -9.39 -9.54
C VAL A 81 30.00 -10.04 -8.35
N ALA A 82 30.10 -11.37 -8.31
CA ALA A 82 30.79 -12.09 -7.23
C ALA A 82 32.27 -11.67 -7.13
N ALA A 83 32.96 -11.57 -8.27
CA ALA A 83 34.35 -11.11 -8.34
C ALA A 83 34.49 -9.64 -7.86
N ALA A 84 33.68 -8.71 -8.38
CA ALA A 84 33.71 -7.31 -7.99
C ALA A 84 33.43 -7.12 -6.47
N ARG A 85 32.50 -7.91 -5.93
CA ARG A 85 32.15 -7.91 -4.51
C ARG A 85 33.28 -8.47 -3.65
N ARG A 86 33.95 -9.53 -4.09
CA ARG A 86 35.13 -10.10 -3.42
C ARG A 86 36.27 -9.09 -3.33
N PHE A 87 36.56 -8.39 -4.43
CA PHE A 87 37.60 -7.34 -4.44
C PHE A 87 37.26 -6.19 -3.51
N TYR A 88 35.99 -5.75 -3.50
CA TYR A 88 35.53 -4.69 -2.60
C TYR A 88 35.72 -5.07 -1.12
N ILE A 89 35.33 -6.27 -0.72
CA ILE A 89 35.42 -6.74 0.67
C ILE A 89 36.89 -6.98 1.09
N ARG A 90 37.74 -7.53 0.20
CA ARG A 90 39.17 -7.70 0.49
C ARG A 90 39.91 -6.39 0.70
N GLU A 91 39.58 -5.36 -0.07
CA GLU A 91 40.16 -4.02 0.11
C GLU A 91 39.70 -3.34 1.40
N GLN A 92 38.50 -3.65 1.89
CA GLN A 92 38.05 -3.22 3.23
C GLN A 92 38.85 -3.87 4.37
N GLN A 93 39.45 -5.04 4.15
CA GLN A 93 40.30 -5.73 5.14
C GLN A 93 41.78 -5.32 5.10
N SER A 94 42.20 -4.56 4.08
CA SER A 94 43.61 -4.23 3.87
C SER A 94 44.12 -3.16 4.86
N PRO A 95 45.19 -3.42 5.64
CA PRO A 95 45.76 -2.44 6.59
C PRO A 95 46.33 -1.19 5.92
N THR A 96 46.56 -1.25 4.61
CA THR A 96 47.10 -0.18 3.77
C THR A 96 46.05 0.49 2.90
N ALA A 97 44.75 0.39 3.25
CA ALA A 97 43.64 0.96 2.48
C ALA A 97 43.82 2.48 2.25
N GLY A 98 44.52 2.80 1.16
CA GLY A 98 44.88 4.15 0.76
C GLY A 98 43.66 4.83 0.14
N GLY A 99 43.00 5.67 0.93
CA GLY A 99 42.14 6.74 0.46
C GLY A 99 40.73 6.32 0.04
N GLY A 100 39.71 7.08 0.49
CA GLY A 100 38.30 6.89 0.12
C GLY A 100 38.04 6.84 -1.41
N THR A 101 38.99 7.28 -2.23
CA THR A 101 38.95 7.22 -3.70
C THR A 101 39.00 5.79 -4.26
N LEU A 102 39.80 4.87 -3.69
CA LEU A 102 39.89 3.48 -4.17
C LEU A 102 38.60 2.71 -3.86
N LEU A 103 38.09 2.83 -2.64
CA LEU A 103 36.81 2.22 -2.25
C LEU A 103 35.62 2.79 -3.03
N ALA A 104 35.65 4.08 -3.37
CA ALA A 104 34.64 4.68 -4.25
C ALA A 104 34.68 4.08 -5.67
N SER A 105 35.87 3.90 -6.24
CA SER A 105 36.07 3.26 -7.56
C SER A 105 35.60 1.80 -7.56
N LEU A 106 35.97 1.01 -6.55
CA LEU A 106 35.54 -0.39 -6.42
C LEU A 106 34.02 -0.51 -6.23
N ARG A 107 33.42 0.43 -5.51
CA ARG A 107 31.97 0.50 -5.36
C ARG A 107 31.27 0.86 -6.67
N GLN A 108 31.86 1.74 -7.48
CA GLN A 108 31.37 2.04 -8.83
C GLN A 108 31.48 0.81 -9.75
N ASN A 109 32.56 0.04 -9.66
CA ASN A 109 32.73 -1.21 -10.40
C ASN A 109 31.69 -2.26 -10.01
N LEU A 110 31.41 -2.41 -8.72
CA LEU A 110 30.35 -3.29 -8.23
C LEU A 110 28.97 -2.85 -8.73
N SER A 111 28.69 -1.54 -8.70
CA SER A 111 27.44 -0.99 -9.23
C SER A 111 27.29 -1.25 -10.75
N SER A 112 28.37 -1.13 -11.51
CA SER A 112 28.38 -1.42 -12.94
C SER A 112 28.16 -2.91 -13.22
N ALA A 113 28.77 -3.80 -12.43
CA ALA A 113 28.57 -5.25 -12.54
C ALA A 113 27.12 -5.65 -12.24
N ILE A 114 26.51 -5.05 -11.22
CA ILE A 114 25.08 -5.24 -10.90
C ILE A 114 24.19 -4.75 -12.05
N GLY A 115 24.53 -3.61 -12.66
CA GLY A 115 23.81 -3.10 -13.83
C GLY A 115 23.84 -4.06 -15.04
N LEU A 116 24.96 -4.76 -15.25
CA LEU A 116 25.09 -5.78 -16.29
C LEU A 116 24.28 -7.05 -15.95
N LEU A 117 24.28 -7.45 -14.68
CA LEU A 117 23.46 -8.57 -14.21
C LEU A 117 21.97 -8.31 -14.44
N ASN A 118 21.49 -7.12 -14.10
CA ASN A 118 20.09 -6.75 -14.32
C ASN A 118 19.72 -6.80 -15.81
N LYS A 119 20.61 -6.30 -16.69
CA LYS A 119 20.41 -6.39 -18.15
C LYS A 119 20.36 -7.85 -18.63
N ALA A 120 21.23 -8.71 -18.12
CA ALA A 120 21.25 -10.12 -18.49
C ALA A 120 20.02 -10.89 -17.97
N GLN A 121 19.55 -10.59 -16.76
CA GLN A 121 18.31 -11.14 -16.21
C GLN A 121 17.08 -10.75 -17.05
N LEU A 122 17.01 -9.48 -17.48
CA LEU A 122 15.96 -9.00 -18.38
C LEU A 122 16.03 -9.65 -19.76
N ALA A 123 17.22 -10.00 -20.25
CA ALA A 123 17.38 -10.66 -21.54
C ALA A 123 16.96 -12.14 -21.50
N VAL A 124 17.15 -12.83 -20.37
CA VAL A 124 16.73 -14.24 -20.14
C VAL A 124 15.25 -14.36 -19.79
N ALA A 125 14.62 -13.27 -19.32
CA ALA A 125 13.19 -13.26 -19.07
C ALA A 125 12.41 -13.69 -20.34
N PRO A 126 11.37 -14.53 -20.20
CA PRO A 126 10.62 -15.01 -21.34
C PRO A 126 10.10 -13.83 -22.17
N SER A 127 10.21 -13.94 -23.50
CA SER A 127 9.65 -12.93 -24.42
C SER A 127 8.17 -12.76 -24.11
N LEU A 128 7.78 -11.52 -23.79
CA LEU A 128 6.41 -11.13 -23.45
C LEU A 128 5.41 -11.35 -24.61
N SER A 129 5.89 -11.77 -25.79
CA SER A 129 5.09 -12.04 -26.99
C SER A 129 4.29 -13.34 -26.96
N HIS A 130 4.42 -14.19 -25.92
CA HIS A 130 3.70 -15.47 -25.83
C HIS A 130 2.79 -15.63 -24.60
N LEU A 131 2.53 -14.55 -23.85
CA LEU A 131 1.47 -14.55 -22.85
C LEU A 131 0.16 -14.11 -23.51
N PRO A 132 -0.88 -14.95 -23.58
CA PRO A 132 -2.20 -14.49 -23.99
C PRO A 132 -2.80 -13.67 -22.83
N GLY A 133 -2.56 -12.37 -22.82
CA GLY A 133 -3.11 -11.44 -21.85
C GLY A 133 -2.87 -9.99 -22.31
N ASP A 134 -3.96 -9.28 -22.60
CA ASP A 134 -4.06 -7.87 -23.03
C ASP A 134 -2.76 -7.04 -22.97
N GLU A 135 -2.35 -6.56 -24.13
CA GLU A 135 -1.28 -5.57 -24.35
C GLU A 135 -1.49 -4.23 -23.60
N THR A 136 -2.55 -4.07 -22.78
CA THR A 136 -2.98 -2.85 -22.10
C THR A 136 -2.81 -2.84 -20.57
N SER A 137 -2.41 -3.96 -19.96
CA SER A 137 -2.37 -4.09 -18.48
C SER A 137 -1.21 -3.31 -17.84
N LEU A 138 -1.50 -2.37 -16.95
CA LEU A 138 -0.47 -1.63 -16.19
C LEU A 138 0.38 -2.59 -15.34
N MET A 139 1.66 -2.27 -15.21
CA MET A 139 2.62 -3.05 -14.45
C MET A 139 2.98 -2.37 -13.14
N LEU A 140 2.76 -3.03 -12.01
CA LEU A 140 3.13 -2.50 -10.70
C LEU A 140 4.65 -2.41 -10.57
N VAL A 141 5.17 -1.30 -10.03
CA VAL A 141 6.62 -1.15 -9.79
C VAL A 141 7.01 -1.92 -8.54
N VAL A 142 7.68 -3.06 -8.73
CA VAL A 142 8.12 -3.97 -7.66
C VAL A 142 9.64 -3.85 -7.46
N ASP A 143 10.10 -2.71 -6.95
CA ASP A 143 11.51 -2.49 -6.60
C ASP A 143 11.81 -3.05 -5.20
N ALA A 144 12.41 -4.24 -5.11
CA ALA A 144 12.77 -4.83 -3.82
C ALA A 144 13.88 -4.02 -3.11
N CYS A 145 13.66 -3.66 -1.85
CA CYS A 145 14.62 -2.90 -1.04
C CYS A 145 14.94 -3.58 0.30
N ALA A 146 16.02 -3.12 0.94
CA ALA A 146 16.33 -3.50 2.32
C ALA A 146 15.33 -2.80 3.25
N ALA A 147 14.63 -3.57 4.08
CA ALA A 147 13.55 -3.06 4.93
C ALA A 147 14.03 -2.12 6.05
N SER A 148 15.22 -2.29 6.61
CA SER A 148 15.60 -1.64 7.89
C SER A 148 16.37 -0.33 7.72
N ASP A 149 16.09 0.63 8.61
CA ASP A 149 16.88 1.86 8.83
C ASP A 149 18.38 1.60 9.07
N GLN A 150 18.76 0.42 9.58
CA GLN A 150 20.17 0.05 9.78
C GLN A 150 20.91 -0.29 8.47
N THR A 151 20.17 -0.43 7.36
CA THR A 151 20.69 -0.74 6.01
C THR A 151 20.31 0.31 4.97
N ALA A 152 19.46 1.28 5.33
CA ALA A 152 18.83 2.24 4.41
C ALA A 152 19.61 3.55 4.20
N GLU A 153 20.92 3.59 4.44
CA GLU A 153 21.68 4.84 4.29
C GLU A 153 21.81 5.34 2.84
N LYS A 154 21.44 4.56 1.81
CA LYS A 154 21.75 4.92 0.40
C LYS A 154 20.66 4.63 -0.65
N GLY A 155 19.49 4.13 -0.27
CA GLY A 155 18.47 3.65 -1.23
C GLY A 155 17.18 4.48 -1.37
N GLY A 156 16.86 5.32 -0.39
CA GLY A 156 15.50 5.86 -0.23
C GLY A 156 14.50 4.78 0.23
N LYS A 157 13.42 5.16 0.91
CA LYS A 157 12.42 4.25 1.50
C LYS A 157 11.47 3.66 0.43
N ARG A 158 11.92 2.79 -0.47
CA ARG A 158 11.07 2.19 -1.53
C ARG A 158 10.31 0.94 -1.04
N GLY A 159 9.05 0.79 -1.44
CA GLY A 159 8.15 -0.33 -1.11
C GLY A 159 6.79 -0.13 -1.81
N PRO A 160 5.79 -1.03 -1.65
CA PRO A 160 4.43 -0.80 -2.14
C PRO A 160 3.84 0.30 -1.26
N SER A 161 4.03 1.54 -1.69
CA SER A 161 3.82 2.73 -0.88
C SER A 161 2.33 3.09 -0.81
N CYS A 162 1.80 3.32 0.40
CA CYS A 162 0.55 4.07 0.57
C CYS A 162 0.79 5.35 1.37
N LEU A 163 0.29 6.49 0.88
CA LEU A 163 -0.09 7.69 1.64
C LEU A 163 -1.15 8.46 0.82
N PRO A 164 -2.21 9.05 1.43
CA PRO A 164 -2.33 9.38 2.85
C PRO A 164 -3.56 8.85 3.59
N SER A 165 -3.53 9.11 4.89
CA SER A 165 -4.57 9.03 5.91
C SER A 165 -6.00 9.29 5.43
N ALA A 166 -6.69 8.22 5.07
CA ALA A 166 -8.13 8.20 4.86
C ALA A 166 -8.73 7.13 5.78
N TYR A 167 -9.86 7.43 6.41
CA TYR A 167 -10.47 6.55 7.41
C TYR A 167 -11.81 6.03 6.89
N TYR A 168 -11.75 5.33 5.77
CA TYR A 168 -12.87 4.62 5.15
C TYR A 168 -12.48 3.19 4.81
N ASP A 169 -13.47 2.32 4.61
CA ASP A 169 -13.21 0.96 4.15
C ASP A 169 -13.28 0.92 2.61
N PRO A 170 -12.17 0.61 1.91
CA PRO A 170 -12.18 0.48 0.46
C PRO A 170 -12.95 -0.75 -0.05
N THR A 171 -13.32 -1.69 0.82
CA THR A 171 -13.96 -2.94 0.44
C THR A 171 -15.49 -2.82 0.48
N PRO A 172 -16.22 -3.43 -0.48
CA PRO A 172 -17.67 -3.26 -0.59
C PRO A 172 -18.44 -3.84 0.61
N ASP A 173 -17.88 -4.85 1.27
CA ASP A 173 -18.47 -5.49 2.44
C ASP A 173 -17.94 -4.94 3.77
N GLY A 174 -17.06 -3.93 3.75
CA GLY A 174 -16.47 -3.36 4.95
C GLY A 174 -15.60 -4.35 5.73
N ARG A 175 -14.96 -5.31 5.06
CA ARG A 175 -14.23 -6.40 5.73
C ARG A 175 -12.99 -5.93 6.50
N LEU A 176 -12.34 -4.85 6.09
CA LEU A 176 -11.16 -4.33 6.79
C LEU A 176 -11.56 -3.71 8.12
N HIS A 177 -12.60 -2.89 8.12
CA HIS A 177 -13.16 -2.27 9.31
C HIS A 177 -13.74 -3.31 10.26
N LYS A 178 -14.52 -4.27 9.74
CA LYS A 178 -15.04 -5.39 10.54
C LYS A 178 -13.93 -6.20 11.23
N ALA A 179 -12.80 -6.40 10.56
CA ALA A 179 -11.69 -7.17 11.09
C ALA A 179 -10.82 -6.37 12.07
N LEU A 180 -10.51 -5.11 11.78
CA LEU A 180 -9.39 -4.40 12.42
C LEU A 180 -9.72 -3.01 12.99
N LEU A 181 -10.89 -2.43 12.68
CA LEU A 181 -11.29 -1.11 13.18
C LEU A 181 -12.23 -1.26 14.39
N PRO A 182 -11.98 -0.53 15.50
CA PRO A 182 -12.91 -0.47 16.62
C PRO A 182 -14.26 0.14 16.21
N SER A 183 -15.35 -0.54 16.55
CA SER A 183 -16.73 -0.08 16.35
C SER A 183 -17.19 0.81 17.51
N PRO A 184 -18.25 1.63 17.35
CA PRO A 184 -18.85 2.38 18.46
C PRO A 184 -19.21 1.51 19.67
N ALA A 185 -19.69 0.27 19.44
CA ALA A 185 -20.01 -0.68 20.48
C ALA A 185 -18.76 -1.12 21.29
N ASP A 186 -17.59 -1.21 20.65
CA ASP A 186 -16.34 -1.52 21.35
C ASP A 186 -15.94 -0.38 22.32
N TYR A 187 -16.16 0.88 21.92
CA TYR A 187 -15.93 2.04 22.79
C TYR A 187 -16.91 2.07 23.97
N GLU A 188 -18.20 1.80 23.72
CA GLU A 188 -19.21 1.72 24.77
C GLU A 188 -18.91 0.60 25.77
N ALA A 189 -18.54 -0.59 25.28
CA ALA A 189 -18.21 -1.74 26.12
C ALA A 189 -16.94 -1.51 26.97
N HIS A 190 -15.94 -0.82 26.41
CA HIS A 190 -14.73 -0.46 27.15
C HIS A 190 -14.98 0.62 28.21
N GLY A 191 -15.86 1.58 27.89
CA GLY A 191 -16.15 2.72 28.74
C GLY A 191 -14.98 3.70 28.81
N THR A 192 -14.78 4.31 29.97
CA THR A 192 -13.82 5.42 30.13
C THR A 192 -12.52 5.02 30.83
N LYS A 193 -12.40 3.79 31.35
CA LYS A 193 -11.27 3.35 32.17
C LYS A 193 -9.99 3.31 31.32
N LEU A 194 -8.88 3.83 31.86
CA LEU A 194 -7.60 3.75 31.15
C LEU A 194 -7.12 2.28 31.04
N PRO A 195 -6.70 1.83 29.85
CA PRO A 195 -6.17 0.47 29.66
C PRO A 195 -4.81 0.31 30.33
N ASP A 196 -4.42 -0.93 30.65
CA ASP A 196 -3.15 -1.20 31.34
C ASP A 196 -1.92 -0.72 30.55
N MET A 197 -2.01 -0.65 29.22
CA MET A 197 -0.93 -0.14 28.38
C MET A 197 -0.57 1.32 28.70
N SER A 198 -1.49 2.12 29.24
CA SER A 198 -1.22 3.49 29.70
C SER A 198 -0.12 3.55 30.77
N LYS A 199 0.06 2.48 31.55
CA LYS A 199 1.10 2.36 32.59
C LYS A 199 2.47 1.98 32.01
N TRP A 200 2.50 1.49 30.77
CA TRP A 200 3.72 1.03 30.11
C TRP A 200 4.29 2.07 29.16
N VAL A 201 3.47 3.00 28.69
CA VAL A 201 3.91 4.20 27.97
C VAL A 201 5.11 4.75 28.73
N LEU A 202 6.22 4.96 28.03
CA LEU A 202 7.50 5.34 28.60
C LEU A 202 7.43 6.79 29.12
N TYR A 203 6.64 7.04 30.15
CA TYR A 203 6.43 8.32 30.83
C TYR A 203 7.59 8.72 31.76
N LYS A 204 8.77 8.10 31.56
CA LYS A 204 10.03 8.60 32.11
C LYS A 204 10.97 9.07 31.00
N LEU A 205 10.40 9.65 29.93
CA LEU A 205 11.13 10.48 29.00
C LEU A 205 11.56 11.76 29.73
N ASN A 206 12.75 11.71 30.35
CA ASN A 206 13.68 12.82 30.16
C ASN A 206 13.65 13.18 28.67
N LEU A 207 13.71 14.46 28.34
CA LEU A 207 13.65 15.05 26.98
C LEU A 207 14.68 14.50 25.96
N GLY A 208 15.35 13.38 26.22
CA GLY A 208 16.28 12.70 25.33
C GLY A 208 15.59 11.65 24.45
N ASP A 209 16.14 11.51 23.24
CA ASP A 209 15.74 10.50 22.27
C ASP A 209 15.98 9.08 22.82
N VAL A 210 14.93 8.26 22.89
CA VAL A 210 15.01 6.84 23.23
C VAL A 210 15.28 6.03 21.96
N PRO A 211 16.42 5.30 21.91
CA PRO A 211 16.76 4.44 20.79
C PRO A 211 15.71 3.35 20.51
N GLU A 212 15.59 2.94 19.25
CA GLU A 212 14.64 1.92 18.76
C GLU A 212 14.75 0.59 19.52
N ASP A 213 15.98 0.19 19.86
CA ASP A 213 16.26 -1.01 20.62
C ASP A 213 15.78 -0.91 22.08
N MET A 214 15.58 0.27 22.66
CA MET A 214 14.97 0.42 23.98
C MET A 214 13.43 0.36 23.93
N VAL A 215 12.83 0.75 22.80
CA VAL A 215 11.40 0.62 22.55
C VAL A 215 11.01 -0.85 22.36
N GLY A 216 11.77 -1.60 21.55
CA GLY A 216 11.52 -3.02 21.26
C GLY A 216 12.26 -4.04 22.16
N LYS A 217 13.44 -3.70 22.69
CA LYS A 217 14.49 -4.62 23.22
C LYS A 217 14.91 -5.70 22.23
N LYS A 218 15.94 -5.39 21.44
CA LYS A 218 16.53 -6.25 20.39
C LYS A 218 17.05 -7.62 20.85
N ARG A 219 17.23 -7.92 22.16
CA ARG A 219 18.02 -9.10 22.59
C ARG A 219 17.72 -9.79 23.93
N SER A 220 16.58 -9.62 24.61
CA SER A 220 16.31 -10.50 25.76
C SER A 220 14.87 -10.96 25.88
N ARG A 221 14.73 -12.24 26.26
CA ARG A 221 13.49 -12.88 26.71
C ARG A 221 12.90 -12.23 27.98
N ASP A 222 13.45 -11.10 28.45
CA ASP A 222 12.99 -10.39 29.65
C ASP A 222 12.04 -9.23 29.28
N ASP A 223 10.82 -9.42 29.76
CA ASP A 223 9.56 -8.78 29.39
C ASP A 223 9.37 -7.33 29.93
N THR A 224 10.35 -6.45 29.77
CA THR A 224 10.29 -5.09 30.35
C THR A 224 10.21 -3.93 29.35
N SER A 225 10.41 -4.17 28.05
CA SER A 225 10.26 -3.11 27.03
C SER A 225 8.78 -2.82 26.75
N PHE A 226 8.50 -1.65 26.17
CA PHE A 226 7.14 -1.33 25.74
C PHE A 226 6.62 -2.34 24.71
N GLY A 227 7.41 -2.62 23.68
CA GLY A 227 7.08 -3.62 22.65
C GLY A 227 6.89 -5.03 23.21
N GLY A 228 7.71 -5.45 24.18
CA GLY A 228 7.59 -6.73 24.87
C GLY A 228 6.28 -6.85 25.64
N ARG A 229 5.94 -5.85 26.46
CA ARG A 229 4.69 -5.82 27.24
C ARG A 229 3.45 -5.81 26.36
N ILE A 230 3.44 -5.01 25.30
CA ILE A 230 2.33 -5.02 24.33
C ILE A 230 2.21 -6.40 23.68
N THR A 231 3.32 -6.95 23.20
CA THR A 231 3.31 -8.26 22.55
C THR A 231 2.78 -9.33 23.50
N ASN A 232 3.22 -9.36 24.75
CA ASN A 232 2.77 -10.39 25.69
C ASN A 232 1.32 -10.22 26.15
N PHE A 233 0.83 -8.98 26.29
CA PHE A 233 -0.55 -8.74 26.70
C PHE A 233 -1.56 -8.93 25.56
N TYR A 234 -1.21 -8.47 24.36
CA TYR A 234 -2.12 -8.44 23.20
C TYR A 234 -1.90 -9.57 22.19
N LYS A 235 -0.91 -10.46 22.37
CA LYS A 235 -0.82 -11.66 21.53
C LYS A 235 -2.01 -12.57 21.74
N HIS A 236 -2.44 -13.21 20.67
CA HIS A 236 -3.40 -14.30 20.77
C HIS A 236 -2.73 -15.53 21.41
N HIS A 237 -3.48 -16.36 22.15
CA HIS A 237 -2.90 -17.49 22.88
C HIS A 237 -2.27 -18.55 21.95
N ALA A 238 -2.74 -18.63 20.70
CA ALA A 238 -2.22 -19.52 19.66
C ALA A 238 -1.18 -18.84 18.73
N GLU A 239 -0.82 -17.59 19.01
CA GLU A 239 0.16 -16.84 18.24
C GLU A 239 1.59 -17.14 18.70
N HIS A 240 2.45 -17.45 17.74
CA HIS A 240 3.90 -17.49 17.92
C HIS A 240 4.51 -16.17 17.42
N VAL A 241 5.49 -15.64 18.15
CA VAL A 241 6.13 -14.37 17.81
C VAL A 241 7.62 -14.59 17.60
N GLU A 242 8.10 -14.18 16.43
CA GLU A 242 9.51 -14.17 16.08
C GLU A 242 10.04 -12.73 16.08
N LEU A 243 11.23 -12.54 16.66
CA LEU A 243 11.89 -11.24 16.75
C LEU A 243 13.04 -11.18 15.76
N GLN A 244 13.10 -10.12 14.97
CA GLN A 244 14.12 -9.93 13.94
C GLN A 244 14.25 -11.04 12.88
N PRO A 245 13.16 -11.74 12.47
CA PRO A 245 13.29 -12.75 11.43
C PRO A 245 13.56 -12.08 10.08
N THR A 246 14.39 -12.73 9.28
CA THR A 246 14.59 -12.40 7.88
C THR A 246 13.46 -12.94 7.02
N VAL A 247 13.21 -12.31 5.87
CA VAL A 247 12.28 -12.81 4.84
C VAL A 247 12.62 -14.26 4.44
N GLU A 248 13.91 -14.59 4.36
CA GLU A 248 14.39 -15.94 4.07
C GLU A 248 14.04 -16.96 5.17
N GLU A 249 14.28 -16.62 6.44
CA GLU A 249 13.95 -17.47 7.60
C GLU A 249 12.45 -17.76 7.69
N MET A 250 11.61 -16.79 7.30
CA MET A 250 10.15 -16.94 7.25
C MET A 250 9.64 -17.61 5.97
N HIS A 251 10.53 -17.97 5.04
CA HIS A 251 10.17 -18.53 3.72
C HIS A 251 9.17 -17.68 2.93
N LEU A 252 9.28 -16.35 3.05
CA LEU A 252 8.39 -15.41 2.37
C LEU A 252 8.86 -15.07 0.95
N PRO A 253 7.94 -14.81 0.00
CA PRO A 253 8.30 -14.36 -1.33
C PRO A 253 8.96 -12.96 -1.27
N SER A 254 10.02 -12.78 -2.05
CA SER A 254 10.66 -11.46 -2.24
C SER A 254 9.89 -10.64 -3.27
N ALA A 255 8.77 -10.04 -2.83
CA ALA A 255 8.01 -9.10 -3.63
C ALA A 255 8.67 -7.72 -3.57
N PHE A 256 8.45 -6.98 -2.47
CA PHE A 256 8.97 -5.62 -2.29
C PHE A 256 10.13 -5.52 -1.30
N VAL A 257 10.53 -6.66 -0.75
CA VAL A 257 11.60 -6.78 0.23
C VAL A 257 12.63 -7.78 -0.28
N THR A 258 13.89 -7.53 0.03
CA THR A 258 14.95 -8.52 -0.23
C THR A 258 14.89 -9.66 0.78
N VAL A 259 15.41 -10.84 0.43
CA VAL A 259 15.52 -12.01 1.33
C VAL A 259 16.22 -11.70 2.66
N ARG A 260 17.14 -10.72 2.67
CA ARG A 260 17.89 -10.28 3.86
C ARG A 260 17.17 -9.23 4.70
N SER A 261 16.00 -8.77 4.26
CA SER A 261 15.20 -7.80 4.99
C SER A 261 14.75 -8.39 6.32
N LYS A 262 14.97 -7.65 7.40
CA LYS A 262 14.61 -8.04 8.76
C LYS A 262 13.43 -7.19 9.23
N SER A 263 12.37 -7.85 9.68
CA SER A 263 11.28 -7.19 10.39
C SER A 263 11.60 -7.17 11.87
N ASP A 264 11.18 -6.14 12.60
CA ASP A 264 11.43 -6.10 14.04
C ASP A 264 10.68 -7.19 14.82
N CYS A 265 9.42 -7.43 14.49
CA CYS A 265 8.55 -8.38 15.19
C CYS A 265 7.48 -8.92 14.25
N VAL A 266 7.39 -10.25 14.14
CA VAL A 266 6.39 -10.92 13.30
C VAL A 266 5.59 -11.88 14.15
N GLY A 267 4.26 -11.75 14.08
CA GLY A 267 3.32 -12.67 14.71
C GLY A 267 2.81 -13.67 13.67
N GLY A 268 2.67 -14.93 14.05
CA GLY A 268 2.24 -16.00 13.15
C GLY A 268 1.74 -17.24 13.88
N ALA A 269 1.57 -18.33 13.15
CA ALA A 269 1.13 -19.61 13.68
C ALA A 269 2.14 -20.72 13.38
N LEU A 270 2.38 -21.60 14.34
CA LEU A 270 3.06 -22.87 14.10
C LEU A 270 2.01 -23.90 13.65
N LEU A 271 2.11 -24.35 12.40
CA LEU A 271 1.22 -25.34 11.81
C LEU A 271 1.97 -26.66 11.59
N PRO A 272 1.32 -27.82 11.77
CA PRO A 272 1.96 -29.09 11.48
C PRO A 272 2.30 -29.18 10.00
N SER A 273 3.55 -29.49 9.67
CA SER A 273 3.96 -29.74 8.29
C SER A 273 3.19 -30.96 7.75
N THR A 274 2.83 -30.90 6.47
CA THR A 274 2.06 -31.95 5.78
C THR A 274 2.87 -32.64 4.67
N THR A 275 4.14 -32.28 4.49
CA THR A 275 5.03 -32.87 3.48
C THR A 275 5.80 -34.07 4.07
N GLY A 276 5.18 -35.25 4.04
CA GLY A 276 5.89 -36.55 3.97
C GLY A 276 6.02 -37.42 5.23
N GLY A 277 5.34 -38.58 5.24
CA GLY A 277 5.77 -39.79 5.95
C GLY A 277 5.66 -39.81 7.49
N VAL A 278 5.37 -41.01 8.03
CA VAL A 278 5.16 -41.29 9.45
C VAL A 278 6.41 -40.97 10.28
N GLY A 279 6.35 -39.87 11.04
CA GLY A 279 7.35 -39.38 11.99
C GLY A 279 6.99 -37.97 12.46
N SER A 280 7.40 -37.58 13.68
CA SER A 280 7.14 -36.24 14.26
C SER A 280 7.64 -35.13 13.33
N GLN A 281 6.74 -34.54 12.53
CA GLN A 281 7.12 -33.50 11.58
C GLN A 281 7.42 -32.17 12.28
N PRO A 282 8.40 -31.39 11.80
CA PRO A 282 8.64 -30.04 12.28
C PRO A 282 7.43 -29.14 11.98
N ALA A 283 7.05 -28.30 12.94
CA ALA A 283 6.02 -27.29 12.70
C ALA A 283 6.56 -26.18 11.78
N THR A 284 5.77 -25.76 10.81
CA THR A 284 6.08 -24.63 9.93
C THR A 284 5.53 -23.35 10.53
N PHE A 285 6.36 -22.31 10.65
CA PHE A 285 5.92 -20.98 11.02
C PHE A 285 5.26 -20.29 9.83
N VAL A 286 4.02 -19.85 9.98
CA VAL A 286 3.26 -19.09 8.99
C VAL A 286 3.05 -17.68 9.52
N PRO A 287 3.76 -16.66 8.99
CA PRO A 287 3.57 -15.26 9.35
C PRO A 287 2.15 -14.77 9.07
N LEU A 288 1.62 -13.89 9.94
CA LEU A 288 0.24 -13.36 9.82
C LEU A 288 0.12 -11.87 10.13
N ARG A 289 1.07 -11.26 10.86
CA ARG A 289 1.10 -9.82 11.14
C ARG A 289 2.52 -9.30 11.27
N VAL A 290 2.68 -7.99 11.05
CA VAL A 290 3.96 -7.28 11.19
C VAL A 290 3.84 -6.20 12.25
N ARG A 291 4.85 -6.11 13.12
CA ARG A 291 5.06 -4.99 14.03
C ARG A 291 6.45 -4.40 13.83
N GLU A 292 6.51 -3.11 13.53
CA GLU A 292 7.77 -2.37 13.42
C GLU A 292 7.97 -1.43 14.61
N TYR A 293 9.20 -1.33 15.10
CA TYR A 293 9.59 -0.41 16.16
C TYR A 293 10.38 0.75 15.56
N LYS A 294 10.21 1.94 16.14
CA LYS A 294 11.07 3.08 15.85
C LYS A 294 11.57 3.73 17.13
N ARG A 295 12.63 4.51 16.99
CA ARG A 295 13.11 5.45 18.02
C ARG A 295 12.06 6.53 18.27
N SER A 296 11.98 7.00 19.52
CA SER A 296 10.95 7.94 19.97
C SER A 296 10.94 9.29 19.23
N SER A 297 12.06 9.67 18.60
CA SER A 297 12.19 10.87 17.78
C SER A 297 11.59 10.77 16.38
N ARG A 298 11.17 9.58 15.94
CA ARG A 298 10.61 9.32 14.61
C ARG A 298 9.10 9.14 14.66
N ALA A 299 8.41 9.63 13.64
CA ALA A 299 6.98 9.41 13.48
C ALA A 299 6.69 7.93 13.20
N CYS A 300 5.50 7.44 13.55
CA CYS A 300 5.12 6.07 13.19
C CYS A 300 4.95 5.92 11.67
N SER A 301 4.51 6.98 11.00
CA SER A 301 4.39 7.05 9.54
C SER A 301 5.71 6.80 8.80
N ASP A 302 6.86 7.03 9.46
CA ASP A 302 8.17 6.75 8.88
C ASP A 302 8.46 5.27 8.64
N ALA A 303 7.82 4.38 9.40
CA ALA A 303 8.02 2.92 9.34
C ALA A 303 6.93 2.20 8.55
N LEU A 304 5.77 2.82 8.36
CA LEU A 304 4.65 2.20 7.65
C LEU A 304 5.04 1.61 6.29
N PRO A 305 5.81 2.29 5.41
CA PRO A 305 6.21 1.71 4.13
C PRO A 305 6.99 0.40 4.26
N GLN A 306 7.90 0.32 5.24
CA GLN A 306 8.66 -0.90 5.55
C GLN A 306 7.71 -2.01 6.00
N ALA A 307 6.81 -1.68 6.92
CA ALA A 307 5.87 -2.62 7.52
C ALA A 307 4.87 -3.15 6.48
N PHE A 308 4.44 -2.31 5.53
CA PHE A 308 3.60 -2.67 4.39
C PHE A 308 4.31 -3.53 3.35
N ALA A 309 5.59 -3.27 3.06
CA ALA A 309 6.37 -4.11 2.17
C ALA A 309 6.50 -5.55 2.71
N LEU A 310 6.76 -5.69 4.01
CA LEU A 310 6.78 -6.98 4.70
C LEU A 310 5.38 -7.61 4.75
N GLY A 311 4.36 -6.83 5.10
CA GLY A 311 2.97 -7.30 5.12
C GLY A 311 2.48 -7.81 3.76
N THR A 312 2.98 -7.21 2.68
CA THR A 312 2.71 -7.66 1.31
C THR A 312 3.33 -9.03 1.03
N SER A 313 4.58 -9.25 1.40
CA SER A 313 5.21 -10.57 1.30
C SER A 313 4.44 -11.64 2.09
N ILE A 314 3.94 -11.30 3.28
CA ILE A 314 3.06 -12.19 4.06
C ILE A 314 1.76 -12.46 3.32
N ALA A 315 1.07 -11.42 2.82
CA ALA A 315 -0.20 -11.57 2.12
C ALA A 315 -0.08 -12.48 0.89
N VAL A 316 1.01 -12.34 0.14
CA VAL A 316 1.32 -13.17 -1.04
C VAL A 316 1.63 -14.61 -0.63
N SER A 317 2.36 -14.82 0.46
CA SER A 317 2.59 -16.17 1.00
C SER A 317 1.28 -16.85 1.39
N LEU A 318 0.35 -16.14 2.03
CA LEU A 318 -0.96 -16.65 2.39
C LEU A 318 -1.78 -17.06 1.15
N LEU A 319 -1.75 -16.26 0.08
CA LEU A 319 -2.34 -16.63 -1.20
C LEU A 319 -1.71 -17.91 -1.77
N GLN A 320 -0.38 -18.02 -1.78
CA GLN A 320 0.34 -19.22 -2.26
C GLN A 320 0.03 -20.47 -1.43
N GLY A 321 -0.32 -20.29 -0.16
CA GLY A 321 -0.78 -21.33 0.75
C GLY A 321 -2.27 -21.64 0.64
N GLY A 322 -2.99 -21.05 -0.33
CA GLY A 322 -4.38 -21.35 -0.63
C GLY A 322 -5.40 -20.63 0.26
N VAL A 323 -5.01 -19.57 0.96
CA VAL A 323 -5.96 -18.69 1.65
C VAL A 323 -6.74 -17.90 0.58
N PRO A 324 -8.09 -17.90 0.58
CA PRO A 324 -8.86 -17.13 -0.38
C PRO A 324 -8.54 -15.63 -0.28
N PRO A 325 -8.42 -14.91 -1.42
CA PRO A 325 -8.10 -13.49 -1.45
C PRO A 325 -8.94 -12.65 -0.49
N SER A 326 -10.24 -12.93 -0.43
CA SER A 326 -11.20 -12.21 0.42
C SER A 326 -10.97 -12.35 1.93
N GLN A 327 -10.13 -13.30 2.34
CA GLN A 327 -9.77 -13.55 3.73
C GLN A 327 -8.33 -13.16 4.07
N VAL A 328 -7.54 -12.76 3.07
CA VAL A 328 -6.17 -12.31 3.30
C VAL A 328 -6.21 -10.86 3.76
N ILE A 329 -6.10 -10.68 5.08
CA ILE A 329 -5.90 -9.38 5.74
C ILE A 329 -4.73 -9.55 6.71
N VAL A 330 -3.63 -8.87 6.42
CA VAL A 330 -2.39 -8.87 7.22
C VAL A 330 -2.33 -7.59 8.04
N PRO A 331 -2.52 -7.64 9.37
CA PRO A 331 -2.39 -6.47 10.22
C PRO A 331 -0.95 -5.96 10.24
N VAL A 332 -0.82 -4.64 10.24
CA VAL A 332 0.45 -3.94 10.35
C VAL A 332 0.32 -2.90 11.45
N ASP A 333 1.22 -2.91 12.43
CA ASP A 333 1.24 -1.90 13.47
C ASP A 333 2.65 -1.37 13.73
N VAL A 334 2.76 -0.06 13.98
CA VAL A 334 4.03 0.62 14.22
C VAL A 334 3.98 1.29 15.58
N THR A 335 5.07 1.24 16.32
CA THR A 335 5.22 2.05 17.54
C THR A 335 6.62 2.61 17.74
N ASN A 336 6.69 3.83 18.27
CA ASN A 336 7.92 4.44 18.76
C ASN A 336 7.97 4.52 20.31
N GLY A 337 7.04 3.85 21.00
CA GLY A 337 6.90 3.87 22.45
C GLY A 337 6.15 5.08 23.04
N ARG A 338 5.92 6.13 22.23
CA ARG A 338 5.08 7.29 22.56
C ARG A 338 3.75 7.26 21.81
N SER A 339 3.79 6.89 20.55
CA SER A 339 2.65 6.78 19.66
C SER A 339 2.54 5.39 19.04
N MET A 340 1.36 5.12 18.50
CA MET A 340 1.11 3.94 17.65
C MET A 340 0.33 4.33 16.41
N GLN A 341 0.54 3.58 15.33
CA GLN A 341 -0.26 3.70 14.12
C GLN A 341 -0.57 2.31 13.56
N PHE A 342 -1.80 2.15 13.07
CA PHE A 342 -2.32 0.88 12.59
C PHE A 342 -2.62 0.93 11.09
N GLY A 343 -2.38 -0.18 10.41
CA GLY A 343 -2.65 -0.39 9.00
C GLY A 343 -2.92 -1.86 8.69
N ALA A 344 -3.21 -2.15 7.44
CA ALA A 344 -3.39 -3.50 6.95
C ALA A 344 -2.90 -3.64 5.50
N VAL A 345 -2.52 -4.86 5.14
CA VAL A 345 -2.37 -5.28 3.75
C VAL A 345 -3.47 -6.28 3.41
N TYR A 346 -4.18 -6.07 2.31
CA TYR A 346 -5.23 -6.96 1.85
C TYR A 346 -5.11 -7.24 0.36
N ILE A 347 -5.83 -8.25 -0.13
CA ILE A 347 -5.82 -8.60 -1.55
C ILE A 347 -7.06 -8.04 -2.25
N ALA A 348 -6.85 -7.08 -3.14
CA ALA A 348 -7.85 -6.50 -4.01
C ALA A 348 -7.97 -7.28 -5.33
N CYS A 349 -9.19 -7.41 -5.82
CA CYS A 349 -9.61 -8.04 -7.08
C CYS A 349 -8.94 -9.39 -7.33
N GLY A 350 -8.83 -10.20 -6.27
CA GLY A 350 -8.34 -11.57 -6.30
C GLY A 350 -6.81 -11.74 -6.35
N SER A 351 -6.04 -10.68 -6.62
CA SER A 351 -4.60 -10.85 -6.87
C SER A 351 -3.69 -9.69 -6.45
N MET A 352 -4.22 -8.48 -6.25
CA MET A 352 -3.39 -7.29 -6.04
C MET A 352 -3.25 -6.96 -4.55
N PRO A 353 -2.06 -7.07 -3.94
CA PRO A 353 -1.86 -6.62 -2.58
C PRO A 353 -1.92 -5.10 -2.50
N LEU A 354 -2.82 -4.57 -1.68
CA LEU A 354 -2.96 -3.14 -1.42
C LEU A 354 -2.83 -2.85 0.07
N CYS A 355 -2.24 -1.70 0.36
CA CYS A 355 -1.94 -1.25 1.71
C CYS A 355 -2.91 -0.15 2.11
N TRP A 356 -3.41 -0.22 3.35
CA TRP A 356 -4.39 0.71 3.89
C TRP A 356 -4.01 1.16 5.30
N THR A 357 -4.09 2.46 5.57
CA THR A 357 -3.89 3.02 6.91
C THR A 357 -5.22 3.04 7.65
N LEU A 358 -5.28 2.43 8.83
CA LEU A 358 -6.52 2.28 9.61
C LEU A 358 -6.66 3.37 10.68
N SER A 359 -5.57 3.99 11.11
CA SER A 359 -5.58 5.00 12.16
C SER A 359 -4.68 6.19 11.84
N LYS A 360 -5.02 7.34 12.43
CA LYS A 360 -4.05 8.44 12.59
C LYS A 360 -2.89 7.95 13.44
N GLU A 361 -1.82 8.73 13.52
CA GLU A 361 -0.85 8.52 14.58
C GLU A 361 -1.50 8.86 15.94
N LEU A 362 -1.62 7.86 16.80
CA LEU A 362 -2.29 7.93 18.10
C LEU A 362 -1.26 8.26 19.17
N ASP A 363 -1.39 9.42 19.84
CA ASP A 363 -0.49 9.79 20.95
C ASP A 363 -0.94 9.08 22.23
N LEU A 364 -0.14 8.12 22.73
CA LEU A 364 -0.51 7.33 23.90
C LEU A 364 -0.50 8.11 25.21
N SER A 365 -0.03 9.37 25.21
CA SER A 365 -0.18 10.31 26.31
C SER A 365 -1.61 10.84 26.43
N VAL A 366 -2.38 10.79 25.35
CA VAL A 366 -3.75 11.28 25.28
C VAL A 366 -4.71 10.15 25.63
N ARG A 367 -5.59 10.38 26.61
CA ARG A 367 -6.55 9.38 27.12
C ARG A 367 -7.39 8.74 26.01
N ARG A 368 -7.86 9.53 25.04
CA ARG A 368 -8.67 9.04 23.92
C ARG A 368 -7.86 8.13 23.01
N ASP A 369 -6.69 8.60 22.60
CA ASP A 369 -5.83 7.91 21.64
C ASP A 369 -5.25 6.60 22.22
N VAL A 370 -4.94 6.54 23.53
CA VAL A 370 -4.50 5.30 24.17
C VAL A 370 -5.64 4.26 24.30
N ILE A 371 -6.89 4.70 24.47
CA ILE A 371 -8.07 3.82 24.43
C ILE A 371 -8.26 3.29 23.00
N GLU A 372 -8.18 4.16 22.00
CA GLU A 372 -8.29 3.79 20.59
C GLU A 372 -7.19 2.78 20.18
N ALA A 373 -5.94 3.01 20.59
CA ALA A 373 -4.83 2.08 20.35
C ALA A 373 -5.04 0.73 21.05
N HIS A 374 -5.57 0.73 22.28
CA HIS A 374 -5.94 -0.49 22.99
C HIS A 374 -6.98 -1.29 22.22
N LEU A 375 -8.04 -0.64 21.74
CA LEU A 375 -9.11 -1.31 21.00
C LEU A 375 -8.63 -1.87 19.66
N HIS A 376 -7.76 -1.15 18.94
CA HIS A 376 -7.11 -1.69 17.74
C HIS A 376 -6.30 -2.96 18.05
N LEU A 377 -5.51 -2.96 19.12
CA LEU A 377 -4.74 -4.14 19.54
C LEU A 377 -5.65 -5.32 19.92
N CYS A 378 -6.81 -5.06 20.52
CA CYS A 378 -7.83 -6.08 20.77
C CYS A 378 -8.40 -6.65 19.46
N LYS A 379 -8.71 -5.81 18.47
CA LYS A 379 -9.15 -6.28 17.14
C LYS A 379 -8.09 -7.10 16.43
N VAL A 380 -6.83 -6.67 16.47
CA VAL A 380 -5.70 -7.45 15.93
C VAL A 380 -5.62 -8.83 16.61
N LYS A 381 -5.76 -8.89 17.93
CA LYS A 381 -5.74 -10.16 18.69
C LYS A 381 -6.88 -11.09 18.28
N GLU A 382 -8.09 -10.56 18.11
CA GLU A 382 -9.26 -11.31 17.66
C GLU A 382 -9.07 -11.84 16.22
N HIS A 383 -8.65 -10.96 15.31
CA HIS A 383 -8.38 -11.30 13.92
C HIS A 383 -7.29 -12.37 13.78
N MET A 384 -6.22 -12.27 14.57
CA MET A 384 -5.17 -13.31 14.64
C MET A 384 -5.77 -14.67 15.02
N GLY A 385 -6.67 -14.72 16.00
CA GLY A 385 -7.38 -15.94 16.38
C GLY A 385 -8.15 -16.56 15.21
N THR A 386 -8.93 -15.73 14.50
CA THR A 386 -9.70 -16.13 13.30
C THR A 386 -8.79 -16.68 12.20
N MET A 387 -7.67 -16.00 11.90
CA MET A 387 -6.71 -16.44 10.90
C MET A 387 -6.06 -17.78 11.25
N VAL A 388 -5.61 -17.95 12.50
CA VAL A 388 -5.01 -19.22 12.96
C VAL A 388 -6.01 -20.37 12.87
N GLN A 389 -7.26 -20.15 13.28
CA GLN A 389 -8.31 -21.16 13.19
C GLN A 389 -8.59 -21.55 11.74
N GLY A 390 -8.72 -20.56 10.84
CA GLY A 390 -8.95 -20.78 9.41
C GLY A 390 -7.82 -21.57 8.74
N LEU A 391 -6.56 -21.27 9.09
CA LEU A 391 -5.40 -21.99 8.56
C LEU A 391 -5.35 -23.45 9.03
N ARG A 392 -5.67 -23.72 10.30
CA ARG A 392 -5.73 -25.08 10.85
C ARG A 392 -6.82 -25.91 10.19
N GLN A 393 -8.01 -25.35 10.00
CA GLN A 393 -9.14 -26.03 9.36
C GLN A 393 -8.84 -26.40 7.91
N ARG A 394 -8.05 -25.59 7.20
CA ARG A 394 -7.68 -25.83 5.80
C ARG A 394 -6.52 -26.79 5.62
N GLY A 395 -5.75 -27.06 6.68
CA GLY A 395 -4.48 -27.78 6.57
C GLY A 395 -3.54 -27.06 5.61
N TYR A 396 -3.20 -25.80 5.91
CA TYR A 396 -2.33 -24.94 5.10
C TYR A 396 -1.14 -25.70 4.50
N GLN A 397 -1.02 -25.66 3.17
CA GLN A 397 0.12 -26.22 2.45
C GLN A 397 0.55 -25.19 1.40
N VAL A 398 1.83 -24.80 1.40
CA VAL A 398 2.38 -23.95 0.34
C VAL A 398 2.32 -24.75 -0.96
N LYS A 399 1.41 -24.39 -1.87
CA LYS A 399 1.02 -25.25 -3.00
C LYS A 399 1.17 -24.61 -4.38
N GLN A 400 1.52 -23.33 -4.48
CA GLN A 400 1.38 -22.61 -5.76
C GLN A 400 2.59 -21.75 -6.13
N ALA A 401 2.77 -21.57 -7.45
CA ALA A 401 3.64 -20.55 -8.02
C ALA A 401 3.20 -19.16 -7.52
N THR A 402 4.16 -18.25 -7.33
CA THR A 402 3.88 -16.87 -6.91
C THR A 402 2.88 -16.23 -7.86
N PRO A 403 1.75 -15.66 -7.36
CA PRO A 403 0.88 -14.83 -8.18
C PRO A 403 1.71 -13.75 -8.86
N GLY A 404 1.46 -13.48 -10.14
CA GLY A 404 2.12 -12.39 -10.85
C GLY A 404 1.71 -11.05 -10.25
N LEU A 405 2.47 -10.54 -9.28
CA LEU A 405 2.22 -9.25 -8.61
C LEU A 405 2.48 -8.05 -9.53
N SER A 406 3.09 -8.30 -10.68
CA SER A 406 3.47 -7.27 -11.62
C SER A 406 2.30 -6.82 -12.49
N SER A 407 1.26 -7.63 -12.74
CA SER A 407 0.15 -7.25 -13.62
C SER A 407 -1.07 -6.81 -12.82
N ILE A 408 -1.61 -5.62 -13.13
CA ILE A 408 -2.84 -5.13 -12.53
C ILE A 408 -4.04 -5.84 -13.16
N SER A 409 -4.89 -6.42 -12.30
CA SER A 409 -6.10 -7.16 -12.70
C SER A 409 -7.07 -6.29 -13.49
N ARG A 410 -7.76 -6.89 -14.48
CA ARG A 410 -8.82 -6.20 -15.26
C ARG A 410 -9.97 -5.68 -14.39
N GLY A 411 -10.16 -6.21 -13.18
CA GLY A 411 -11.14 -5.71 -12.22
C GLY A 411 -10.77 -4.37 -11.56
N ILE A 412 -9.64 -3.77 -11.94
CA ILE A 412 -9.10 -2.56 -11.33
C ILE A 412 -9.00 -1.46 -12.37
N TRP A 413 -9.65 -0.35 -12.09
CA TRP A 413 -9.47 0.89 -12.83
C TRP A 413 -8.38 1.75 -12.18
N SER A 414 -7.52 2.36 -13.00
CA SER A 414 -6.36 3.12 -12.53
C SER A 414 -6.44 4.57 -13.00
N LYS A 415 -6.44 5.52 -12.06
CA LYS A 415 -6.36 6.97 -12.34
C LYS A 415 -4.90 7.42 -12.33
N PRO A 416 -4.33 7.84 -13.48
CA PRO A 416 -2.95 8.30 -13.54
C PRO A 416 -2.78 9.65 -12.86
N ASP A 417 -1.52 9.97 -12.53
CA ASP A 417 -1.03 11.29 -12.12
C ASP A 417 -1.80 11.88 -10.93
N CYS A 418 -2.25 11.01 -10.01
CA CYS A 418 -2.97 11.42 -8.81
C CYS A 418 -2.06 12.13 -7.78
N LEU A 419 -0.75 12.08 -7.98
CA LEU A 419 0.28 12.71 -7.17
C LEU A 419 1.35 13.28 -8.10
N THR A 420 1.57 14.59 -8.06
CA THR A 420 2.55 15.31 -8.89
C THR A 420 3.96 15.27 -8.29
N ASN A 421 4.06 15.20 -6.97
CA ASN A 421 5.33 14.99 -6.27
C ASN A 421 5.57 13.49 -6.05
N LYS A 422 6.83 13.03 -6.18
CA LYS A 422 7.24 11.71 -5.70
C LYS A 422 7.15 11.71 -4.17
N VAL A 423 5.94 11.56 -3.64
CA VAL A 423 5.63 11.71 -2.22
C VAL A 423 6.38 10.63 -1.44
N TYR A 424 7.40 11.07 -0.72
CA TYR A 424 7.94 10.41 0.46
C TYR A 424 7.44 11.16 1.70
N PRO A 425 7.36 10.51 2.87
CA PRO A 425 6.75 11.04 4.10
C PRO A 425 7.37 12.33 4.67
N GLU A 426 8.43 12.86 4.06
CA GLU A 426 9.04 14.15 4.46
C GLU A 426 8.30 15.37 3.90
N LEU A 427 7.31 15.19 3.01
CA LEU A 427 6.53 16.29 2.43
C LEU A 427 5.04 16.16 2.77
N PRO A 428 4.36 17.25 3.17
CA PRO A 428 2.91 17.27 3.29
C PRO A 428 2.32 16.82 1.95
N LEU A 429 1.33 15.94 2.03
CA LEU A 429 0.59 15.55 0.84
C LEU A 429 0.03 16.76 0.13
N GLU A 430 -0.13 16.62 -1.17
CA GLU A 430 -0.80 17.65 -1.96
C GLU A 430 -2.15 17.94 -1.31
N ALA A 431 -2.39 19.21 -1.02
CA ALA A 431 -3.58 19.66 -0.31
C ALA A 431 -4.86 19.16 -0.99
N SER A 432 -4.85 19.02 -2.31
CA SER A 432 -5.93 18.43 -3.12
C SER A 432 -6.24 16.98 -2.75
N LEU A 433 -5.23 16.11 -2.59
CA LEU A 433 -5.46 14.71 -2.23
C LEU A 433 -5.95 14.58 -0.78
N HIS A 434 -5.36 15.34 0.14
CA HIS A 434 -5.82 15.37 1.54
C HIS A 434 -7.29 15.81 1.62
N HIS A 435 -7.66 16.81 0.83
CA HIS A 435 -9.02 17.32 0.73
C HIS A 435 -10.00 16.24 0.25
N VAL A 436 -9.71 15.60 -0.89
CA VAL A 436 -10.55 14.52 -1.44
C VAL A 436 -10.74 13.39 -0.43
N LEU A 437 -9.67 12.96 0.24
CA LEU A 437 -9.75 11.85 1.20
C LEU A 437 -10.48 12.23 2.50
N SER A 438 -10.44 13.51 2.89
CA SER A 438 -11.24 14.03 3.99
C SER A 438 -12.73 13.97 3.64
N VAL A 439 -13.10 14.37 2.41
CA VAL A 439 -14.48 14.26 1.91
C VAL A 439 -14.94 12.80 1.84
N LEU A 440 -14.13 11.89 1.29
CA LEU A 440 -14.48 10.48 1.24
C LEU A 440 -14.65 9.88 2.65
N THR A 441 -13.82 10.28 3.61
CA THR A 441 -13.98 9.90 5.02
C THR A 441 -15.31 10.40 5.61
N ALA A 442 -15.75 11.62 5.27
CA ALA A 442 -17.04 12.14 5.72
C ALA A 442 -18.22 11.33 5.14
N LEU A 443 -18.13 10.96 3.85
CA LEU A 443 -19.14 10.12 3.18
C LEU A 443 -19.22 8.73 3.81
N ASP A 444 -18.08 8.10 4.07
CA ASP A 444 -17.99 6.78 4.71
C ASP A 444 -18.61 6.80 6.12
N ARG A 445 -18.26 7.78 6.94
CA ARG A 445 -18.83 7.94 8.30
C ARG A 445 -20.33 8.19 8.31
N ALA A 446 -20.86 8.81 7.26
CA ALA A 446 -22.28 9.05 7.08
C ALA A 446 -23.02 7.82 6.49
N GLY A 447 -22.32 6.72 6.20
CA GLY A 447 -22.89 5.49 5.65
C GLY A 447 -23.24 5.58 4.17
N VAL A 448 -22.60 6.48 3.40
CA VAL A 448 -22.92 6.75 1.98
C VAL A 448 -22.13 5.82 1.04
N HIS A 449 -21.81 4.60 1.47
CA HIS A 449 -20.91 3.72 0.72
C HIS A 449 -21.50 3.22 -0.61
N ASP A 450 -22.82 3.00 -0.63
CA ASP A 450 -23.50 2.36 -1.75
C ASP A 450 -23.49 3.20 -3.03
N CYS A 451 -23.44 4.53 -2.93
CA CYS A 451 -23.42 5.41 -4.11
C CYS A 451 -22.05 6.02 -4.42
N VAL A 452 -20.99 5.69 -3.67
CA VAL A 452 -19.64 6.22 -3.86
C VAL A 452 -18.70 5.10 -4.34
N CYS A 453 -17.71 5.46 -5.15
CA CYS A 453 -16.59 4.58 -5.52
C CYS A 453 -15.33 5.04 -4.78
N TYR A 454 -14.88 4.24 -3.83
CA TYR A 454 -13.71 4.56 -3.01
C TYR A 454 -12.42 4.08 -3.67
N PRO A 455 -11.32 4.85 -3.58
CA PRO A 455 -9.99 4.37 -3.90
C PRO A 455 -9.65 3.15 -3.04
N MET A 456 -9.19 2.07 -3.67
CA MET A 456 -8.71 0.86 -3.00
C MET A 456 -7.32 1.03 -2.41
N GLY A 457 -6.52 1.92 -3.01
CA GLY A 457 -5.13 2.15 -2.67
C GLY A 457 -4.41 2.96 -3.73
N PHE A 458 -3.13 3.24 -3.48
CA PHE A 458 -2.28 4.03 -4.35
C PHE A 458 -0.96 3.29 -4.55
N ALA A 459 -0.39 3.31 -5.75
CA ALA A 459 0.97 2.83 -5.98
C ALA A 459 1.57 3.40 -7.27
N GLN A 460 2.87 3.19 -7.44
CA GLN A 460 3.54 3.45 -8.71
C GLN A 460 3.34 2.29 -9.69
N ALA A 461 3.02 2.62 -10.93
CA ALA A 461 2.90 1.67 -12.01
C ALA A 461 3.53 2.22 -13.30
N THR A 462 3.91 1.31 -14.20
CA THR A 462 4.35 1.61 -15.56
C THR A 462 3.34 1.07 -16.57
N LYS A 463 3.31 1.67 -17.75
CA LYS A 463 2.62 1.08 -18.90
C LYS A 463 3.52 0.01 -19.52
N PRO A 464 3.00 -1.09 -20.08
CA PRO A 464 3.82 -2.13 -20.72
C PRO A 464 4.82 -1.59 -21.76
N TRP A 465 4.44 -0.50 -22.43
CA TRP A 465 5.22 0.16 -23.48
C TRP A 465 6.01 1.39 -23.01
N SER A 466 6.04 1.70 -21.71
CA SER A 466 6.75 2.87 -21.17
C SER A 466 7.64 2.51 -19.99
N LEU A 467 8.85 3.08 -19.97
CA LEU A 467 9.74 3.04 -18.81
C LEU A 467 9.41 4.14 -17.79
N GLU A 468 8.50 5.06 -18.12
CA GLU A 468 8.07 6.11 -17.21
C GLU A 468 7.12 5.55 -16.16
N THR A 469 7.44 5.86 -14.90
CA THR A 469 6.62 5.52 -13.74
C THR A 469 5.74 6.71 -13.39
N SER A 470 4.45 6.46 -13.18
CA SER A 470 3.51 7.43 -12.62
C SER A 470 2.87 6.88 -11.35
N TRP A 471 2.39 7.78 -10.52
CA TRP A 471 1.52 7.43 -9.40
C TRP A 471 0.09 7.23 -9.87
N TYR A 472 -0.53 6.16 -9.39
CA TYR A 472 -1.91 5.83 -9.70
C TYR A 472 -2.74 5.69 -8.42
N ALA A 473 -3.99 6.15 -8.51
CA ALA A 473 -5.04 5.76 -7.59
C ALA A 473 -5.82 4.60 -8.20
N PHE A 474 -6.00 3.52 -7.44
CA PHE A 474 -6.71 2.33 -7.90
C PHE A 474 -8.13 2.32 -7.37
N PHE A 475 -9.08 1.95 -8.22
CA PHE A 475 -10.49 1.81 -7.90
C PHE A 475 -10.98 0.45 -8.43
N PRO A 476 -12.04 -0.12 -7.86
CA PRO A 476 -12.71 -1.22 -8.54
C PRO A 476 -13.22 -0.72 -9.91
N ASP A 477 -13.00 -1.50 -10.97
CA ASP A 477 -13.64 -1.20 -12.25
C ASP A 477 -15.13 -1.56 -12.16
N LEU A 478 -15.95 -0.53 -12.02
CA LEU A 478 -17.40 -0.66 -11.89
C LEU A 478 -18.07 -1.31 -13.11
N THR A 479 -17.37 -1.44 -14.25
CA THR A 479 -17.90 -2.07 -15.48
C THR A 479 -17.61 -3.56 -15.60
N PHE A 480 -16.90 -4.13 -14.63
CA PHE A 480 -16.59 -5.56 -14.56
C PHE A 480 -16.99 -6.14 -13.22
N ILE A 481 -17.46 -7.39 -13.22
CA ILE A 481 -17.71 -8.12 -11.96
C ILE A 481 -16.37 -8.61 -11.42
N SER A 482 -16.09 -8.28 -10.16
CA SER A 482 -14.91 -8.72 -9.41
C SER A 482 -15.26 -8.92 -7.92
N ASP A 483 -14.32 -9.45 -7.13
CA ASP A 483 -14.52 -9.63 -5.69
C ASP A 483 -14.78 -8.30 -4.95
N ASP A 484 -14.22 -7.19 -5.42
CA ASP A 484 -14.42 -5.86 -4.84
C ASP A 484 -15.47 -5.03 -5.61
N ASN A 485 -16.07 -5.59 -6.66
CA ASN A 485 -17.22 -5.05 -7.37
C ASN A 485 -18.17 -6.17 -7.83
N PRO A 486 -19.08 -6.63 -6.97
CA PRO A 486 -19.94 -7.78 -7.27
C PRO A 486 -21.00 -7.51 -8.35
N THR A 487 -21.14 -6.25 -8.79
CA THR A 487 -22.18 -5.79 -9.71
C THR A 487 -21.58 -5.00 -10.87
N SER A 488 -21.98 -5.29 -12.11
CA SER A 488 -21.59 -4.48 -13.27
C SER A 488 -22.52 -3.28 -13.46
N PHE A 489 -21.94 -2.09 -13.54
CA PHE A 489 -22.61 -0.84 -13.84
C PHE A 489 -22.40 -0.40 -15.30
N THR A 490 -23.32 0.43 -15.79
CA THR A 490 -23.34 0.98 -17.14
C THR A 490 -22.94 2.46 -17.10
N LYS A 491 -22.00 2.85 -17.96
CA LYS A 491 -21.51 4.24 -18.10
C LYS A 491 -22.47 5.17 -18.85
N LYS A 492 -23.24 4.65 -19.80
CA LYS A 492 -24.20 5.43 -20.59
C LYS A 492 -25.50 5.58 -19.82
N VAL A 493 -26.07 6.78 -19.76
CA VAL A 493 -27.37 7.00 -19.12
C VAL A 493 -28.49 6.17 -19.79
N PRO A 494 -29.52 5.73 -19.05
CA PRO A 494 -30.61 4.98 -19.64
C PRO A 494 -31.56 5.87 -20.46
N ASP A 495 -32.00 5.37 -21.60
CA ASP A 495 -33.12 5.94 -22.35
C ASP A 495 -34.45 5.24 -21.99
N GLY A 496 -35.53 5.69 -22.59
CA GLY A 496 -36.88 5.18 -22.39
C GLY A 496 -37.42 5.40 -20.97
N PRO A 497 -38.33 4.51 -20.51
CA PRO A 497 -38.91 4.57 -19.17
C PRO A 497 -37.89 4.41 -18.03
N THR A 498 -36.77 3.73 -18.29
CA THR A 498 -35.71 3.55 -17.29
C THR A 498 -35.03 4.87 -16.92
N GLY A 499 -35.06 5.87 -17.82
CA GLY A 499 -34.53 7.22 -17.55
C GLY A 499 -35.16 7.88 -16.33
N VAL A 500 -36.48 7.71 -16.13
CA VAL A 500 -37.21 8.28 -14.97
C VAL A 500 -36.81 7.57 -13.67
N LEU A 501 -36.66 6.25 -13.70
CA LEU A 501 -36.20 5.47 -12.54
C LEU A 501 -34.75 5.83 -12.16
N PHE A 502 -33.89 6.01 -13.16
CA PHE A 502 -32.53 6.49 -12.98
C PHE A 502 -32.50 7.89 -12.37
N SER A 503 -33.31 8.82 -12.87
CA SER A 503 -33.42 10.17 -12.32
C SER A 503 -33.81 10.14 -10.83
N ALA A 504 -34.76 9.29 -10.45
CA ALA A 504 -35.15 9.11 -9.06
C ALA A 504 -34.02 8.56 -8.17
N ALA A 505 -33.30 7.55 -8.64
CA ALA A 505 -32.16 6.98 -7.94
C ALA A 505 -31.00 7.99 -7.81
N PHE A 506 -30.75 8.76 -8.87
CA PHE A 506 -29.75 9.83 -8.89
C PHE A 506 -30.07 10.93 -7.87
N ARG A 507 -31.31 11.41 -7.83
CA ARG A 507 -31.76 12.37 -6.80
C ARG A 507 -31.54 11.83 -5.38
N ALA A 508 -31.88 10.58 -5.14
CA ALA A 508 -31.70 9.95 -3.83
C ALA A 508 -30.21 9.88 -3.43
N ALA A 509 -29.33 9.50 -4.37
CA ALA A 509 -27.89 9.49 -4.12
C ALA A 509 -27.33 10.88 -3.80
N VAL A 510 -27.72 11.91 -4.55
CA VAL A 510 -27.29 13.30 -4.28
C VAL A 510 -27.79 13.77 -2.92
N ALA A 511 -29.02 13.41 -2.53
CA ALA A 511 -29.54 13.74 -1.20
C ALA A 511 -28.74 13.09 -0.07
N MET A 512 -28.29 11.84 -0.23
CA MET A 512 -27.42 11.17 0.75
C MET A 512 -26.06 11.87 0.87
N ILE A 513 -25.45 12.25 -0.26
CA ILE A 513 -24.17 12.99 -0.30
C ILE A 513 -24.31 14.34 0.41
N HIS A 514 -25.38 15.09 0.14
CA HIS A 514 -25.62 16.39 0.79
C HIS A 514 -25.96 16.23 2.28
N GLY A 515 -26.64 15.15 2.64
CA GLY A 515 -26.89 14.78 4.04
C GLY A 515 -25.60 14.49 4.83
N ALA A 516 -24.56 13.99 4.16
CA ALA A 516 -23.22 13.84 4.71
C ALA A 516 -22.41 15.14 4.79
N GLY A 517 -22.99 16.28 4.40
CA GLY A 517 -22.31 17.58 4.43
C GLY A 517 -21.35 17.81 3.26
N VAL A 518 -21.49 17.06 2.16
CA VAL A 518 -20.57 17.07 1.01
C VAL A 518 -21.26 17.63 -0.23
N VAL A 519 -20.51 18.34 -1.07
CA VAL A 519 -20.90 18.71 -2.44
C VAL A 519 -19.91 18.06 -3.40
N HIS A 520 -20.41 17.45 -4.48
CA HIS A 520 -19.55 16.81 -5.47
C HIS A 520 -18.86 17.84 -6.37
N GLY A 521 -19.57 18.90 -6.75
CA GLY A 521 -19.01 20.03 -7.46
C GLY A 521 -18.98 19.83 -8.97
N ASP A 522 -18.66 18.66 -9.50
CA ASP A 522 -18.63 18.37 -10.95
C ASP A 522 -19.55 17.21 -11.37
N MET A 523 -20.83 17.31 -11.01
CA MET A 523 -21.84 16.25 -11.20
C MET A 523 -22.35 16.13 -12.65
N TYR A 524 -21.46 15.79 -13.59
CA TYR A 524 -21.84 15.49 -14.98
C TYR A 524 -22.32 14.04 -15.14
N MET A 525 -23.14 13.77 -16.16
CA MET A 525 -23.64 12.42 -16.44
C MET A 525 -22.54 11.43 -16.84
N SER A 526 -21.35 11.90 -17.24
CA SER A 526 -20.17 11.02 -17.41
C SER A 526 -19.67 10.42 -16.09
N ASN A 527 -20.02 11.03 -14.97
CA ASN A 527 -19.54 10.70 -13.63
C ASN A 527 -20.57 9.89 -12.83
N VAL A 528 -21.70 9.52 -13.45
CA VAL A 528 -22.78 8.74 -12.84
C VAL A 528 -22.94 7.44 -13.61
N LEU A 529 -22.65 6.33 -12.95
CA LEU A 529 -22.87 4.98 -13.46
C LEU A 529 -24.12 4.39 -12.84
N TRP A 530 -24.80 3.47 -13.54
CA TRP A 530 -26.03 2.87 -13.03
C TRP A 530 -26.15 1.39 -13.32
N HIS A 531 -26.95 0.71 -12.51
CA HIS A 531 -27.29 -0.70 -12.66
C HIS A 531 -28.77 -0.89 -12.34
N LYS A 532 -29.45 -1.78 -13.06
CA LYS A 532 -30.82 -2.20 -12.72
C LYS A 532 -30.82 -3.71 -12.46
N PRO A 533 -30.97 -4.15 -11.21
CA PRO A 533 -31.15 -5.56 -10.90
C PRO A 533 -32.47 -6.06 -11.50
N ALA A 534 -32.56 -7.37 -11.79
CA ALA A 534 -33.76 -7.98 -12.37
C ALA A 534 -35.03 -7.69 -11.55
N ASP A 535 -34.94 -7.77 -10.22
CA ASP A 535 -36.05 -7.55 -9.29
C ASP A 535 -35.86 -6.31 -8.39
N GLY A 536 -34.96 -5.41 -8.77
CA GLY A 536 -34.50 -4.32 -7.91
C GLY A 536 -34.71 -2.92 -8.46
N CYS A 537 -34.55 -1.93 -7.56
CA CYS A 537 -34.50 -0.52 -7.92
C CYS A 537 -33.21 -0.20 -8.68
N VAL A 538 -33.25 0.85 -9.52
CA VAL A 538 -32.03 1.36 -10.16
C VAL A 538 -31.05 1.81 -9.08
N GLN A 539 -29.83 1.33 -9.17
CA GLN A 539 -28.70 1.72 -8.33
C GLN A 539 -27.81 2.67 -9.12
N VAL A 540 -27.20 3.64 -8.43
CA VAL A 540 -26.26 4.60 -9.03
C VAL A 540 -24.96 4.64 -8.24
N LYS A 541 -23.84 4.81 -8.95
CA LYS A 541 -22.50 5.04 -8.40
C LYS A 541 -21.95 6.33 -8.98
N ILE A 542 -21.46 7.21 -8.11
CA ILE A 542 -20.87 8.50 -8.45
C ILE A 542 -19.35 8.41 -8.31
N ILE A 543 -18.65 8.85 -9.35
CA ILE A 543 -17.19 8.81 -9.49
C ILE A 543 -16.63 10.22 -9.72
N ASP A 544 -15.31 10.35 -9.71
CA ASP A 544 -14.57 11.58 -10.03
C ASP A 544 -14.76 12.72 -9.02
N TRP A 545 -14.32 12.44 -7.80
CA TRP A 545 -14.45 13.32 -6.63
C TRP A 545 -13.41 14.44 -6.56
N ASP A 546 -12.65 14.74 -7.62
CA ASP A 546 -11.54 15.71 -7.58
C ASP A 546 -11.96 17.14 -7.21
N THR A 547 -13.21 17.48 -7.49
CA THR A 547 -13.76 18.83 -7.27
C THR A 547 -14.70 18.90 -6.07
N CYS A 548 -14.82 17.81 -5.31
CA CYS A 548 -15.70 17.75 -4.15
C CYS A 548 -15.23 18.67 -3.03
N PHE A 549 -16.11 19.01 -2.09
CA PHE A 549 -15.76 19.78 -0.89
C PHE A 549 -16.79 19.60 0.22
N LEU A 550 -16.39 19.88 1.46
CA LEU A 550 -17.30 19.94 2.59
C LEU A 550 -18.07 21.27 2.55
N ILE A 551 -19.38 21.22 2.80
CA ILE A 551 -20.25 22.40 2.78
C ILE A 551 -19.77 23.46 3.78
N GLU A 552 -19.25 23.03 4.93
CA GLU A 552 -18.73 23.91 5.98
C GLU A 552 -17.47 24.68 5.57
N ASP A 553 -16.65 24.11 4.68
CA ASP A 553 -15.42 24.74 4.19
C ASP A 553 -15.68 25.73 3.04
N GLY A 554 -16.82 25.58 2.37
CA GLY A 554 -17.18 26.36 1.19
C GLY A 554 -16.44 25.94 -0.09
N ILE A 555 -16.71 26.65 -1.20
CA ILE A 555 -16.10 26.34 -2.49
C ILE A 555 -14.63 26.79 -2.49
N PRO A 556 -13.67 25.92 -2.85
CA PRO A 556 -12.29 26.33 -3.06
C PRO A 556 -12.16 27.42 -4.15
N ASP A 557 -11.39 28.48 -3.91
CA ASP A 557 -11.22 29.64 -4.80
C ASP A 557 -10.92 29.29 -6.26
N ALA A 558 -10.13 28.23 -6.49
CA ALA A 558 -9.78 27.76 -7.82
C ALA A 558 -11.03 27.31 -8.59
N TRP A 559 -11.93 26.58 -7.94
CA TRP A 559 -13.16 26.07 -8.54
C TRP A 559 -14.21 27.17 -8.71
N GLU A 560 -14.31 28.11 -7.78
CA GLU A 560 -15.24 29.23 -7.90
C GLU A 560 -14.97 30.04 -9.19
N LYS A 561 -13.70 30.31 -9.49
CA LYS A 561 -13.30 30.99 -10.73
C LYS A 561 -13.66 30.18 -11.98
N VAL A 562 -13.41 28.88 -11.97
CA VAL A 562 -13.70 27.98 -13.10
C VAL A 562 -15.20 27.83 -13.34
N TRP A 563 -16.02 27.84 -12.28
CA TRP A 563 -17.46 27.60 -12.38
C TRP A 563 -18.30 28.85 -12.63
N ARG A 564 -17.72 30.04 -12.47
CA ARG A 564 -18.44 31.33 -12.62
C ARG A 564 -19.21 31.47 -13.92
N THR A 565 -18.77 30.83 -15.00
CA THR A 565 -19.39 30.91 -16.33
C THR A 565 -20.24 29.70 -16.69
N LYS A 566 -20.40 28.72 -15.79
CA LYS A 566 -21.12 27.47 -16.05
C LYS A 566 -22.62 27.62 -15.79
N SER A 567 -23.45 26.85 -16.49
CA SER A 567 -24.91 26.89 -16.38
C SER A 567 -25.41 26.67 -14.94
N LYS A 568 -24.78 25.75 -14.20
CA LYS A 568 -25.08 25.47 -12.79
C LYS A 568 -24.95 26.67 -11.84
N THR A 569 -24.15 27.68 -12.18
CA THR A 569 -24.01 28.90 -11.34
C THR A 569 -25.00 29.99 -11.72
N ARG A 570 -25.70 29.87 -12.86
CA ARG A 570 -26.73 30.80 -13.34
C ARG A 570 -28.13 30.50 -12.78
N GLY A 571 -28.38 29.26 -12.32
CA GLY A 571 -29.65 28.85 -11.70
C GLY A 571 -29.80 29.34 -10.25
N ARG A 572 -30.50 28.57 -9.41
CA ARG A 572 -30.80 28.90 -8.00
C ARG A 572 -29.57 29.31 -7.18
N TYR A 573 -28.41 28.70 -7.43
CA TYR A 573 -27.15 29.04 -6.75
C TYR A 573 -26.82 30.53 -6.82
N SER A 574 -27.10 31.20 -7.94
CA SER A 574 -26.82 32.62 -8.14
C SER A 574 -27.45 33.50 -7.04
N ARG A 575 -28.63 33.10 -6.55
CA ARG A 575 -29.43 33.78 -5.53
C ARG A 575 -29.20 33.22 -4.14
N SER A 576 -29.34 31.90 -3.97
CA SER A 576 -29.33 31.27 -2.64
C SER A 576 -27.96 31.27 -2.01
N LYS A 577 -26.91 31.19 -2.85
CA LYS A 577 -25.52 30.90 -2.42
C LYS A 577 -25.39 29.58 -1.64
N ASP A 578 -26.41 28.72 -1.67
CA ASP A 578 -26.31 27.36 -1.13
C ASP A 578 -25.52 26.48 -2.10
N PHE A 579 -24.34 26.03 -1.68
CA PHE A 579 -23.43 25.22 -2.48
C PHE A 579 -24.07 23.92 -3.00
N ARG A 580 -25.07 23.38 -2.30
CA ARG A 580 -25.84 22.20 -2.73
C ARG A 580 -26.51 22.42 -4.08
N GLU A 581 -26.88 23.67 -4.41
CA GLU A 581 -27.54 24.00 -5.67
C GLU A 581 -26.67 23.71 -6.90
N LEU A 582 -25.35 23.58 -6.75
CA LEU A 582 -24.47 23.17 -7.85
C LEU A 582 -24.77 21.75 -8.35
N ASP A 583 -25.03 20.82 -7.42
CA ASP A 583 -25.38 19.44 -7.76
C ASP A 583 -26.90 19.31 -7.98
N LEU A 584 -27.73 19.98 -7.17
CA LEU A 584 -29.19 19.93 -7.33
C LEU A 584 -29.67 20.51 -8.67
N PHE A 585 -28.93 21.47 -9.24
CA PHE A 585 -29.18 21.93 -10.60
C PHE A 585 -29.06 20.78 -11.60
N MET A 586 -28.02 19.95 -11.50
CA MET A 586 -27.83 18.79 -12.39
C MET A 586 -28.95 17.77 -12.21
N VAL A 587 -29.38 17.54 -10.98
CA VAL A 587 -30.53 16.68 -10.64
C VAL A 587 -31.80 17.17 -11.34
N ARG A 588 -32.14 18.46 -11.23
CA ARG A 588 -33.32 19.04 -11.89
C ARG A 588 -33.25 18.98 -13.41
N VAL A 589 -32.08 19.20 -14.00
CA VAL A 589 -31.87 19.07 -15.46
C VAL A 589 -32.17 17.64 -15.93
N VAL A 590 -31.72 16.63 -15.19
CA VAL A 590 -31.98 15.22 -15.51
C VAL A 590 -33.46 14.89 -15.34
N GLU A 591 -34.10 15.34 -14.26
CA GLU A 591 -35.54 15.15 -14.03
C GLU A 591 -36.38 15.74 -15.15
N TRP A 592 -36.11 17.00 -15.50
CA TRP A 592 -36.78 17.69 -16.58
C TRP A 592 -36.62 16.93 -17.91
N ALA A 593 -35.38 16.67 -18.33
CA ALA A 593 -35.09 16.02 -19.61
C ALA A 593 -35.70 14.61 -19.73
N THR A 594 -35.75 13.86 -18.62
CA THR A 594 -36.35 12.51 -18.60
C THR A 594 -37.88 12.54 -18.56
N SER A 595 -38.48 13.62 -18.07
CA SER A 595 -39.93 13.84 -18.02
C SER A 595 -40.53 14.45 -19.30
N CYS A 596 -39.71 15.07 -20.16
CA CYS A 596 -40.16 15.66 -21.41
C CYS A 596 -40.89 14.65 -22.31
N GLU A 597 -41.95 15.11 -22.97
CA GLU A 597 -42.72 14.30 -23.91
C GLU A 597 -41.89 13.85 -25.12
N TYR A 598 -42.26 12.70 -25.71
CA TYR A 598 -41.64 12.20 -26.93
C TYR A 598 -41.77 13.22 -28.07
N GLY A 599 -40.66 13.47 -28.78
CA GLY A 599 -40.60 14.40 -29.91
C GLY A 599 -40.15 15.82 -29.54
N THR A 600 -40.17 16.19 -28.26
CA THR A 600 -39.61 17.47 -27.78
C THR A 600 -38.08 17.51 -27.92
N LEU A 601 -37.50 18.71 -28.03
CA LEU A 601 -36.04 18.87 -28.13
C LEU A 601 -35.32 18.33 -26.89
N GLY A 602 -35.86 18.56 -25.68
CA GLY A 602 -35.31 18.01 -24.43
C GLY A 602 -35.20 16.48 -24.46
N ARG A 603 -36.26 15.78 -24.91
CA ARG A 603 -36.24 14.32 -25.03
C ARG A 603 -35.30 13.83 -26.13
N GLN A 604 -35.21 14.53 -27.26
CA GLN A 604 -34.25 14.21 -28.33
C GLN A 604 -32.80 14.33 -27.86
N LEU A 605 -32.47 15.39 -27.10
CA LEU A 605 -31.15 15.57 -26.51
C LEU A 605 -30.84 14.48 -25.46
N TRP A 606 -31.81 14.08 -24.64
CA TRP A 606 -31.64 12.95 -23.72
C TRP A 606 -31.29 11.65 -24.46
N GLY A 607 -32.00 11.32 -25.54
CA GLY A 607 -31.69 10.15 -26.38
C GLY A 607 -30.30 10.21 -27.01
N ARG A 608 -29.85 11.41 -27.43
CA ARG A 608 -28.47 11.64 -27.92
C ARG A 608 -27.44 11.44 -26.81
N LEU A 609 -27.72 11.91 -25.60
CA LEU A 609 -26.86 11.70 -24.42
C LEU A 609 -26.72 10.21 -24.10
N ALA A 610 -27.84 9.47 -24.06
CA ALA A 610 -27.86 8.02 -23.85
C ALA A 610 -27.07 7.25 -24.94
N SER A 611 -27.02 7.80 -26.15
CA SER A 611 -26.30 7.22 -27.28
C SER A 611 -24.84 7.67 -27.40
N ALA A 612 -24.36 8.55 -26.51
CA ALA A 612 -23.02 9.13 -26.62
C ALA A 612 -21.91 8.06 -26.62
N ALA A 613 -20.93 8.23 -27.50
CA ALA A 613 -19.83 7.27 -27.68
C ALA A 613 -18.64 7.52 -26.73
N SER A 614 -18.56 8.69 -26.09
CA SER A 614 -17.45 9.06 -25.19
C SER A 614 -17.92 10.00 -24.09
N ALA A 615 -17.13 10.11 -23.01
CA ALA A 615 -17.38 11.06 -21.93
C ALA A 615 -17.42 12.52 -22.44
N GLY A 616 -16.54 12.88 -23.39
CA GLY A 616 -16.53 14.21 -24.00
C GLY A 616 -17.81 14.51 -24.78
N ALA A 617 -18.31 13.55 -25.58
CA ALA A 617 -19.57 13.69 -26.31
C ALA A 617 -20.77 13.75 -25.35
N SER A 618 -20.75 12.92 -24.29
CA SER A 618 -21.76 12.95 -23.23
C SER A 618 -21.81 14.34 -22.57
N ASN A 619 -20.66 14.88 -22.16
CA ASN A 619 -20.58 16.17 -21.50
C ASN A 619 -20.95 17.33 -22.41
N ALA A 620 -20.66 17.24 -23.72
CA ALA A 620 -21.14 18.22 -24.69
C ALA A 620 -22.68 18.20 -24.78
N CYS A 621 -23.27 17.03 -25.00
CA CYS A 621 -24.71 16.89 -25.10
C CYS A 621 -25.41 17.31 -23.80
N PHE A 622 -24.84 16.99 -22.64
CA PHE A 622 -25.42 17.37 -21.35
C PHE A 622 -25.37 18.88 -21.11
N ARG A 623 -24.33 19.58 -21.59
CA ARG A 623 -24.31 21.06 -21.57
C ARG A 623 -25.42 21.66 -22.44
N ASP A 624 -25.69 21.09 -23.61
CA ASP A 624 -26.80 21.55 -24.46
C ASP A 624 -28.16 21.40 -23.74
N ILE A 625 -28.35 20.29 -23.00
CA ILE A 625 -29.54 20.08 -22.17
C ILE A 625 -29.62 21.12 -21.04
N GLN A 626 -28.51 21.43 -20.36
CA GLN A 626 -28.47 22.44 -19.29
C GLN A 626 -28.85 23.84 -19.81
N GLU A 627 -28.37 24.24 -20.99
CA GLU A 627 -28.71 25.54 -21.58
C GLU A 627 -30.17 25.58 -22.02
N LEU A 628 -30.71 24.50 -22.60
CA LEU A 628 -32.12 24.41 -22.95
C LEU A 628 -33.02 24.47 -21.71
N TYR A 629 -32.66 23.73 -20.65
CA TYR A 629 -33.36 23.81 -19.36
C TYR A 629 -33.38 25.23 -18.79
N LEU A 630 -32.25 25.94 -18.84
CA LEU A 630 -32.22 27.35 -18.42
C LEU A 630 -33.03 28.27 -19.32
N GLN A 631 -33.27 27.95 -20.59
CA GLN A 631 -34.13 28.76 -21.46
C GLN A 631 -35.61 28.54 -21.14
N GLU A 632 -36.00 27.28 -20.89
CA GLU A 632 -37.40 26.91 -20.67
C GLU A 632 -37.87 27.10 -19.22
N CYS A 633 -36.99 26.86 -18.25
CA CYS A 633 -37.33 26.83 -16.81
C CYS A 633 -36.68 27.98 -16.01
N PHE A 634 -36.16 29.03 -16.66
CA PHE A 634 -35.41 30.09 -15.96
C PHE A 634 -36.19 30.75 -14.83
N ASN A 635 -37.46 31.07 -15.08
CA ASN A 635 -38.29 31.78 -14.11
C ASN A 635 -38.54 30.92 -12.86
N GLU A 636 -38.76 29.62 -13.04
CA GLU A 636 -38.87 28.66 -11.95
C GLU A 636 -37.55 28.53 -11.17
N GLU A 637 -36.40 28.52 -11.87
CA GLU A 637 -35.07 28.54 -11.25
C GLU A 637 -34.78 29.83 -10.48
N LEU A 638 -35.43 30.93 -10.85
CA LEU A 638 -35.38 32.19 -10.10
C LEU A 638 -36.49 32.28 -9.04
N GLY A 639 -37.38 31.30 -8.88
CA GLY A 639 -38.47 31.37 -7.91
C GLY A 639 -39.51 32.45 -8.22
N PHE A 640 -39.58 32.91 -9.47
CA PHE A 640 -40.72 33.65 -9.98
C PHE A 640 -41.68 32.60 -10.55
N SER A 641 -42.71 32.21 -9.78
CA SER A 641 -43.75 31.37 -10.38
C SER A 641 -44.44 32.17 -11.49
N ALA A 642 -44.88 31.46 -12.53
CA ALA A 642 -45.92 31.96 -13.43
C ALA A 642 -47.21 32.26 -12.64
#